data_AF-A0A7K8MM46-F1
#
_entry.id   AF-A0A7K8MM46-F1
#
_cell.length_a   1.000
_cell.length_b   1.000
_cell.length_c   1.000
_cell.angle_alpha   90.00
_cell.angle_beta   90.00
_cell.angle_gamma   90.00
#
_symmetry.space_group_name_H-M   'P 1'
#
loop_
_entity.id
_entity.type
_entity.pdbx_description
1 polymer ?
#
loop_
_entity_poly.entity_id
_entity_poly.type
_entity_poly.pdbx_seq_one_letter_code
_entity_poly.pdbx_strand_id
1 'polypeptide(L)'
;RGAAAGPGCPAGPWAVGEETAILHGGFLLAARLLQPRPLRELRKADWPRAGVPITDALREIGERCPSPPGRGLWKKEAVAIVWAKILLPAPPAASLEWGWKDDGFFSVGAMIPDVNHTALFELVKALGAPRFFVQLLLALPPGVCRGQLESLVEYISSETSPSDIRFFLDVWWEVMKHKEGQEDATVSAFGALIRQHGAEPSLEDGLQPPKRFKGDPGTPPAATGLPMLLLEGLKQTRGSVAQPRLRCYALANLAELLCLSAGLGPGASPLPVTEYLAKVSAMVSLWSSDTDSQYHPCGLGEKVREAERSMSLPSLTKLSREELFVGLDLLCSLLQAWGEELQDTLKGSEELCYESYRLLDTLTTLGKSLDFLSETGDLGEGETRVVLELTELTKDFLRDTSAVLKDLDTSLVSSVAMAIIAHRLDRHVDTCSVFASEKTWAFSKAWVECLVENKALFQNPELVLKLLETLVNFATSHHDKEARELQMQVTKAVVECYAELSLTDKNQVISGVLASWGGQGLCQNLQVVREGFQEDLNVTFNQITKSVSDEGLTRAVASVARLTLLYPEATVQQVCHLAAVNLGAHQFLAQILCSFPALSFLESHEGPGRPRSLVVRCLEEAVWGKLSTAREEEQFLQFLAFLMQPGSATPLVSPAEATKAFVLPYLKSDSPQIELSLQILSKVLEIPSCSEEHWIKSCHPFPLLLSLCKLLHGYTTYWHQPREQLFPSLETKDL
;
A
#
# COMPACT_ATOMS: atom_id res chain seq x y z
N ARG A 1 -20.44 -43.67 23.32
CA ARG A 1 -21.25 -42.78 24.18
C ARG A 1 -20.85 -41.35 23.84
N GLY A 2 -21.77 -40.58 23.28
CA GLY A 2 -21.50 -39.26 22.72
C GLY A 2 -21.25 -38.22 23.80
N ALA A 3 -20.20 -37.43 23.61
CA ALA A 3 -20.10 -36.08 24.11
C ALA A 3 -20.24 -35.17 22.89
N ALA A 4 -21.33 -34.41 22.84
CA ALA A 4 -21.49 -33.33 21.88
C ALA A 4 -20.42 -32.27 22.19
N ALA A 5 -19.45 -32.11 21.29
CA ALA A 5 -18.64 -30.91 21.26
C ALA A 5 -19.55 -29.75 20.82
N GLY A 6 -19.56 -28.67 21.60
CA GLY A 6 -20.38 -27.48 21.30
C GLY A 6 -20.00 -26.86 19.95
N PRO A 7 -20.95 -26.17 19.29
CA PRO A 7 -20.67 -25.50 18.02
C PRO A 7 -19.75 -24.30 18.28
N GLY A 8 -18.49 -24.36 17.82
CA GLY A 8 -17.61 -23.19 17.83
C GLY A 8 -16.11 -23.40 18.08
N CYS A 9 -15.60 -24.62 18.19
CA CYS A 9 -14.14 -24.84 18.17
C CYS A 9 -13.75 -25.55 16.86
N PRO A 10 -12.86 -24.97 16.02
CA PRO A 10 -12.34 -25.70 14.87
C PRO A 10 -11.56 -26.90 15.41
N ALA A 11 -12.03 -28.11 15.11
CA ALA A 11 -11.27 -29.31 15.35
C ALA A 11 -9.97 -29.20 14.52
N GLY A 12 -8.82 -29.54 15.11
CA GLY A 12 -7.52 -29.39 14.44
C GLY A 12 -7.44 -30.16 13.11
N PRO A 13 -6.38 -29.97 12.30
CA PRO A 13 -6.26 -30.51 10.93
C PRO A 13 -6.24 -32.05 10.84
N TRP A 14 -6.21 -32.74 11.97
CA TRP A 14 -6.21 -34.21 12.08
C TRP A 14 -7.51 -34.77 12.66
N ALA A 15 -8.58 -33.97 12.72
CA ALA A 15 -9.86 -34.41 13.26
C ALA A 15 -10.57 -35.36 12.28
N VAL A 16 -11.11 -36.46 12.81
CA VAL A 16 -11.97 -37.38 12.05
C VAL A 16 -13.35 -36.72 11.88
N GLY A 17 -13.62 -36.25 10.67
CA GLY A 17 -14.86 -35.59 10.25
C GLY A 17 -15.54 -36.27 9.06
N GLU A 18 -16.66 -35.71 8.60
CA GLU A 18 -17.40 -36.20 7.42
C GLU A 18 -16.50 -36.19 6.17
N GLU A 19 -15.65 -35.18 6.03
CA GLU A 19 -14.72 -35.00 4.92
C GLU A 19 -13.70 -36.14 4.86
N THR A 20 -13.14 -36.54 6.01
CA THR A 20 -12.19 -37.66 6.09
C THR A 20 -12.84 -39.01 5.75
N ALA A 21 -14.14 -39.17 6.06
CA ALA A 21 -14.88 -40.38 5.72
C ALA A 21 -15.19 -40.47 4.21
N ILE A 22 -15.53 -39.35 3.57
CA ILE A 22 -15.70 -39.25 2.11
C ILE A 22 -14.38 -39.60 1.40
N LEU A 23 -13.27 -39.00 1.86
CA LEU A 23 -11.94 -39.28 1.32
C LEU A 23 -11.55 -40.77 1.49
N HIS A 24 -11.81 -41.35 2.66
CA HIS A 24 -11.60 -42.78 2.92
C HIS A 24 -12.39 -43.66 1.94
N GLY A 25 -13.66 -43.34 1.70
CA GLY A 25 -14.50 -44.04 0.72
C GLY A 25 -13.89 -44.04 -0.69
N GLY A 26 -13.37 -42.88 -1.12
CA GLY A 26 -12.66 -42.73 -2.40
C GLY A 26 -11.44 -43.66 -2.51
N PHE A 27 -10.59 -43.70 -1.48
CA PHE A 27 -9.41 -44.59 -1.46
C PHE A 27 -9.79 -46.08 -1.41
N LEU A 28 -10.85 -46.47 -0.70
CA LEU A 28 -11.31 -47.87 -0.71
C LEU A 28 -11.82 -48.30 -2.09
N LEU A 29 -12.54 -47.42 -2.79
CA LEU A 29 -12.99 -47.68 -4.16
C LEU A 29 -11.81 -47.78 -5.12
N ALA A 30 -10.82 -46.89 -5.00
CA ALA A 30 -9.57 -46.96 -5.75
C ALA A 30 -8.83 -48.29 -5.52
N ALA A 31 -8.73 -48.74 -4.27
CA ALA A 31 -8.10 -50.02 -3.92
C ALA A 31 -8.81 -51.22 -4.56
N ARG A 32 -10.14 -51.19 -4.65
CA ARG A 32 -10.91 -52.23 -5.33
C ARG A 32 -10.63 -52.25 -6.84
N LEU A 33 -10.50 -51.09 -7.47
CA LEU A 33 -10.23 -50.97 -8.92
C LEU A 33 -8.80 -51.36 -9.32
N LEU A 34 -7.87 -51.41 -8.36
CA LEU A 34 -6.47 -51.79 -8.59
C LEU A 34 -6.19 -53.28 -8.32
N GLN A 35 -7.15 -54.04 -7.78
CA GLN A 35 -6.95 -55.46 -7.48
C GLN A 35 -6.46 -56.26 -8.70
N PRO A 36 -5.53 -57.21 -8.50
CA PRO A 36 -5.04 -57.72 -7.21
C PRO A 36 -3.89 -56.91 -6.56
N ARG A 37 -3.41 -55.83 -7.18
CA ARG A 37 -2.30 -55.02 -6.64
C ARG A 37 -2.79 -54.05 -5.55
N PRO A 38 -2.02 -53.84 -4.47
CA PRO A 38 -2.36 -52.86 -3.44
C PRO A 38 -2.04 -51.42 -3.92
N LEU A 39 -2.70 -50.41 -3.32
CA LEU A 39 -2.49 -48.99 -3.67
C LEU A 39 -1.05 -48.48 -3.46
N ARG A 40 -0.28 -49.09 -2.54
CA ARG A 40 1.15 -48.82 -2.36
C ARG A 40 2.00 -49.15 -3.59
N GLU A 41 1.47 -49.92 -4.55
CA GLU A 41 2.12 -50.32 -5.80
C GLU A 41 1.52 -49.61 -7.04
N LEU A 42 0.77 -48.52 -6.81
CA LEU A 42 0.14 -47.74 -7.88
C LEU A 42 1.20 -47.18 -8.86
N ARG A 43 1.01 -47.40 -10.16
CA ARG A 43 1.83 -46.81 -11.23
C ARG A 43 1.10 -45.65 -11.90
N LYS A 44 1.84 -44.78 -12.60
CA LYS A 44 1.27 -43.65 -13.38
C LYS A 44 0.15 -44.10 -14.30
N ALA A 45 0.39 -45.17 -15.07
CA ALA A 45 -0.58 -45.72 -16.01
C ALA A 45 -1.89 -46.23 -15.36
N ASP A 46 -1.88 -46.53 -14.06
CA ASP A 46 -3.06 -46.99 -13.32
C ASP A 46 -3.95 -45.80 -12.86
N TRP A 47 -3.41 -44.58 -12.80
CA TRP A 47 -4.10 -43.40 -12.26
C TRP A 47 -5.40 -43.01 -12.98
N PRO A 48 -5.50 -43.03 -14.34
CA PRO A 48 -6.74 -42.68 -15.03
C PRO A 48 -7.95 -43.52 -14.62
N ARG A 49 -7.72 -44.72 -14.07
CA ARG A 49 -8.79 -45.60 -13.57
C ARG A 49 -8.90 -45.58 -12.04
N ALA A 50 -7.78 -45.68 -11.34
CA ALA A 50 -7.76 -45.77 -9.87
C ALA A 50 -7.89 -44.40 -9.17
N GLY A 51 -7.53 -43.30 -9.84
CA GLY A 51 -7.58 -41.95 -9.31
C GLY A 51 -8.99 -41.33 -9.32
N VAL A 52 -9.87 -41.74 -10.24
CA VAL A 52 -11.21 -41.16 -10.42
C VAL A 52 -12.02 -41.14 -9.11
N PRO A 53 -12.16 -42.25 -8.36
CA PRO A 53 -12.90 -42.23 -7.09
C PRO A 53 -12.30 -41.30 -6.04
N ILE A 54 -10.97 -41.10 -6.05
CA ILE A 54 -10.28 -40.19 -5.12
C ILE A 54 -10.58 -38.74 -5.52
N THR A 55 -10.50 -38.42 -6.82
CA THR A 55 -10.79 -37.07 -7.32
C THR A 55 -12.26 -36.69 -7.19
N ASP A 56 -13.18 -37.66 -7.35
CA ASP A 56 -14.62 -37.42 -7.17
C ASP A 56 -14.97 -37.19 -5.69
N ALA A 57 -14.38 -37.97 -4.77
CA ALA A 57 -14.51 -37.74 -3.33
C ALA A 57 -14.00 -36.33 -2.93
N LEU A 58 -12.89 -35.89 -3.51
CA LEU A 58 -12.35 -34.54 -3.28
C LEU A 58 -13.24 -33.44 -3.88
N ARG A 59 -13.82 -33.67 -5.07
CA ARG A 59 -14.81 -32.76 -5.66
C ARG A 59 -16.04 -32.63 -4.74
N GLU A 60 -16.55 -33.74 -4.23
CA GLU A 60 -17.69 -33.79 -3.30
C GLU A 60 -17.41 -32.98 -2.02
N ILE A 61 -16.22 -33.13 -1.44
CA ILE A 61 -15.79 -32.33 -0.27
C ILE A 61 -15.80 -30.84 -0.61
N GLY A 62 -15.27 -30.47 -1.78
CA GLY A 62 -15.23 -29.08 -2.24
C GLY A 62 -16.62 -28.47 -2.48
N GLU A 63 -17.59 -29.25 -2.95
CA GLU A 63 -18.97 -28.82 -3.19
C GLU A 63 -19.77 -28.66 -1.90
N ARG A 64 -19.51 -29.49 -0.88
CA ARG A 64 -20.22 -29.47 0.42
C ARG A 64 -19.76 -28.37 1.38
N CYS A 65 -18.57 -27.80 1.18
CA CYS A 65 -18.01 -26.75 2.05
C CYS A 65 -17.75 -25.41 1.32
N PRO A 66 -18.81 -24.64 0.95
CA PRO A 66 -18.65 -23.32 0.34
C PRO A 66 -18.46 -22.22 1.40
N SER A 67 -17.38 -22.26 2.18
CA SER A 67 -17.11 -21.22 3.19
C SER A 67 -16.12 -20.16 2.65
N PRO A 68 -16.47 -18.86 2.60
CA PRO A 68 -15.47 -17.79 2.57
C PRO A 68 -15.02 -17.49 4.02
N PRO A 69 -13.70 -17.37 4.33
CA PRO A 69 -12.54 -17.24 3.45
C PRO A 69 -11.64 -18.49 3.49
N GLY A 70 -12.12 -19.63 2.97
CA GLY A 70 -11.40 -20.91 3.02
C GLY A 70 -11.31 -21.67 1.69
N ARG A 71 -11.43 -20.98 0.54
CA ARG A 71 -11.29 -21.62 -0.79
C ARG A 71 -9.94 -22.35 -0.88
N GLY A 72 -9.98 -23.68 -0.76
CA GLY A 72 -8.81 -24.55 -0.94
C GLY A 72 -8.14 -25.06 0.33
N LEU A 73 -8.60 -24.71 1.54
CA LEU A 73 -8.02 -25.24 2.78
C LEU A 73 -8.10 -26.78 2.84
N TRP A 74 -9.25 -27.33 2.43
CA TRP A 74 -9.47 -28.78 2.37
C TRP A 74 -8.55 -29.49 1.37
N LYS A 75 -8.18 -28.84 0.25
CA LYS A 75 -7.23 -29.41 -0.73
C LYS A 75 -5.87 -29.60 -0.08
N LYS A 76 -5.46 -28.62 0.72
CA LYS A 76 -4.20 -28.63 1.44
C LYS A 76 -4.18 -29.69 2.54
N GLU A 77 -5.28 -29.81 3.30
CA GLU A 77 -5.45 -30.87 4.29
C GLU A 77 -5.41 -32.26 3.65
N ALA A 78 -6.09 -32.46 2.52
CA ALA A 78 -6.05 -33.73 1.79
C ALA A 78 -4.63 -34.10 1.35
N VAL A 79 -3.86 -33.14 0.81
CA VAL A 79 -2.45 -33.35 0.44
C VAL A 79 -1.61 -33.67 1.69
N ALA A 80 -1.79 -32.92 2.79
CA ALA A 80 -1.05 -33.13 4.03
C ALA A 80 -1.32 -34.52 4.64
N ILE A 81 -2.57 -34.96 4.64
CA ILE A 81 -2.99 -36.26 5.15
C ILE A 81 -2.37 -37.41 4.32
N VAL A 82 -2.51 -37.34 2.99
CA VAL A 82 -1.98 -38.38 2.09
C VAL A 82 -0.45 -38.42 2.17
N TRP A 83 0.20 -37.27 2.29
CA TRP A 83 1.65 -37.21 2.40
C TRP A 83 2.15 -37.71 3.74
N ALA A 84 1.49 -37.35 4.86
CA ALA A 84 1.81 -37.87 6.18
C ALA A 84 1.69 -39.40 6.21
N LYS A 85 0.70 -39.98 5.53
CA LYS A 85 0.54 -41.43 5.38
C LYS A 85 1.72 -42.11 4.66
N ILE A 86 2.38 -41.40 3.74
CA ILE A 86 3.56 -41.91 3.00
C ILE A 86 4.83 -41.77 3.85
N LEU A 87 4.98 -40.65 4.57
CA LEU A 87 6.18 -40.35 5.35
C LEU A 87 6.23 -41.09 6.68
N LEU A 88 5.08 -41.40 7.27
CA LEU A 88 4.99 -42.06 8.57
C LEU A 88 4.88 -43.59 8.38
N PRO A 89 5.79 -44.38 8.95
CA PRO A 89 5.73 -45.83 8.86
C PRO A 89 4.46 -46.36 9.57
N ALA A 90 3.86 -47.42 9.03
CA ALA A 90 2.73 -48.08 9.67
C ALA A 90 3.14 -48.58 11.08
N PRO A 91 2.37 -48.30 12.13
CA PRO A 91 2.71 -48.72 13.48
C PRO A 91 2.81 -50.26 13.53
N PRO A 92 3.85 -50.84 14.18
CA PRO A 92 3.94 -52.29 14.35
C PRO A 92 2.69 -52.79 15.08
N ALA A 93 2.23 -54.01 14.77
CA ALA A 93 0.97 -54.56 15.29
C ALA A 93 0.84 -54.52 16.83
N ALA A 94 1.96 -54.43 17.56
CA ALA A 94 2.02 -54.32 19.02
C ALA A 94 1.69 -52.91 19.57
N SER A 95 1.74 -51.84 18.76
CA SER A 95 1.45 -50.46 19.20
C SER A 95 0.04 -49.97 18.86
N LEU A 96 -0.78 -50.82 18.23
CA LEU A 96 -2.18 -50.51 17.89
C LEU A 96 -3.06 -50.23 19.11
N GLU A 97 -2.73 -50.81 20.28
CA GLU A 97 -3.55 -50.69 21.50
C GLU A 97 -3.49 -49.29 22.15
N TRP A 98 -2.41 -48.53 21.96
CA TRP A 98 -2.17 -47.25 22.64
C TRP A 98 -1.83 -46.07 21.72
N GLY A 99 -1.52 -46.30 20.43
CA GLY A 99 -1.06 -45.25 19.49
C GLY A 99 -2.03 -44.08 19.28
N TRP A 100 -3.33 -44.28 19.52
CA TRP A 100 -4.37 -43.24 19.45
C TRP A 100 -4.30 -42.20 20.59
N LYS A 101 -3.54 -42.46 21.67
CA LYS A 101 -3.40 -41.51 22.80
C LYS A 101 -2.28 -40.48 22.61
N ASP A 102 -1.23 -40.85 21.88
CA ASP A 102 0.01 -40.08 21.78
C ASP A 102 0.22 -39.42 20.41
N ASP A 103 -0.51 -39.86 19.38
CA ASP A 103 -0.45 -39.32 18.02
C ASP A 103 -1.84 -38.89 17.51
N GLY A 104 -2.00 -37.58 17.29
CA GLY A 104 -3.22 -37.00 16.74
C GLY A 104 -3.53 -37.44 15.31
N PHE A 105 -2.52 -37.90 14.55
CA PHE A 105 -2.69 -38.39 13.18
C PHE A 105 -3.12 -39.86 13.12
N PHE A 106 -2.87 -40.66 14.16
CA PHE A 106 -3.12 -42.11 14.19
C PHE A 106 -4.53 -42.48 13.73
N SER A 107 -5.55 -41.75 14.17
CA SER A 107 -6.96 -42.02 13.82
C SER A 107 -7.25 -41.82 12.33
N VAL A 108 -6.66 -40.81 11.70
CA VAL A 108 -6.83 -40.51 10.27
C VAL A 108 -5.92 -41.40 9.41
N GLY A 109 -4.68 -41.60 9.83
CA GLY A 109 -3.70 -42.46 9.15
C GLY A 109 -4.10 -43.94 9.10
N ALA A 110 -4.87 -44.42 10.09
CA ALA A 110 -5.44 -45.77 10.11
C ALA A 110 -6.63 -45.93 9.14
N MET A 111 -7.35 -44.85 8.82
CA MET A 111 -8.46 -44.90 7.87
C MET A 111 -7.93 -45.02 6.43
N ILE A 112 -6.88 -44.30 6.07
CA ILE A 112 -6.41 -44.28 4.68
C ILE A 112 -5.54 -45.53 4.39
N PRO A 113 -5.83 -46.29 3.31
CA PRO A 113 -4.97 -47.38 2.86
C PRO A 113 -3.53 -46.94 2.62
N ASP A 114 -2.58 -47.88 2.65
CA ASP A 114 -1.19 -47.57 2.31
C ASP A 114 -1.07 -47.18 0.83
N VAL A 115 -0.45 -46.02 0.58
CA VAL A 115 -0.27 -45.38 -0.72
C VAL A 115 1.19 -45.02 -0.95
N ASN A 116 1.57 -44.68 -2.19
CA ASN A 116 2.95 -44.33 -2.56
C ASN A 116 3.06 -42.89 -3.11
N HIS A 117 4.29 -42.44 -3.40
CA HIS A 117 4.57 -41.12 -3.96
C HIS A 117 3.86 -40.85 -5.29
N THR A 118 3.63 -41.87 -6.13
CA THR A 118 2.82 -41.73 -7.35
C THR A 118 1.40 -41.26 -7.05
N ALA A 119 0.75 -41.83 -6.04
CA ALA A 119 -0.58 -41.39 -5.61
C ALA A 119 -0.58 -39.92 -5.16
N LEU A 120 0.46 -39.49 -4.41
CA LEU A 120 0.60 -38.10 -3.97
C LEU A 120 0.77 -37.13 -5.14
N PHE A 121 1.71 -37.39 -6.06
CA PHE A 121 1.98 -36.46 -7.16
C PHE A 121 0.80 -36.37 -8.13
N GLU A 122 0.18 -37.49 -8.46
CA GLU A 122 -1.02 -37.50 -9.30
C GLU A 122 -2.21 -36.81 -8.62
N LEU A 123 -2.35 -36.93 -7.29
CA LEU A 123 -3.35 -36.22 -6.52
C LEU A 123 -3.15 -34.70 -6.59
N VAL A 124 -1.91 -34.23 -6.38
CA VAL A 124 -1.58 -32.79 -6.44
C VAL A 124 -1.83 -32.24 -7.84
N LYS A 125 -1.47 -32.99 -8.90
CA LYS A 125 -1.79 -32.63 -10.28
C LYS A 125 -3.30 -32.51 -10.50
N ALA A 126 -4.08 -33.51 -10.08
CA ALA A 126 -5.53 -33.51 -10.26
C ALA A 126 -6.22 -32.37 -9.48
N LEU A 127 -5.66 -31.97 -8.34
CA LEU A 127 -6.17 -30.84 -7.54
C LEU A 127 -5.78 -29.47 -8.10
N GLY A 128 -4.82 -29.40 -9.02
CA GLY A 128 -4.21 -28.16 -9.52
C GLY A 128 -3.57 -27.36 -8.39
N ALA A 129 -2.90 -28.04 -7.45
CA ALA A 129 -2.47 -27.46 -6.18
C ALA A 129 -0.96 -27.55 -5.87
N PRO A 130 -0.06 -27.24 -6.84
CA PRO A 130 1.39 -27.28 -6.60
C PRO A 130 1.83 -26.35 -5.46
N ARG A 131 1.11 -25.23 -5.26
CA ARG A 131 1.34 -24.31 -4.14
C ARG A 131 1.21 -24.99 -2.78
N PHE A 132 0.18 -25.80 -2.57
CA PHE A 132 -0.02 -26.48 -1.28
C PHE A 132 1.04 -27.56 -1.06
N PHE A 133 1.42 -28.26 -2.13
CA PHE A 133 2.54 -29.20 -2.09
C PHE A 133 3.83 -28.51 -1.68
N VAL A 134 4.20 -27.37 -2.29
CA VAL A 134 5.43 -26.65 -1.93
C VAL A 134 5.40 -26.11 -0.50
N GLN A 135 4.27 -25.56 -0.05
CA GLN A 135 4.14 -25.10 1.34
C GLN A 135 4.36 -26.22 2.36
N LEU A 136 3.90 -27.43 2.07
CA LEU A 136 4.13 -28.59 2.92
C LEU A 136 5.56 -29.12 2.77
N LEU A 137 6.12 -29.12 1.55
CA LEU A 137 7.50 -29.53 1.24
C LEU A 137 8.51 -28.73 2.06
N LEU A 138 8.37 -27.40 2.07
CA LEU A 138 9.30 -26.49 2.74
C LEU A 138 9.16 -26.49 4.27
N ALA A 139 8.07 -27.05 4.82
CA ALA A 139 7.90 -27.26 6.25
C ALA A 139 8.55 -28.56 6.78
N LEU A 140 9.00 -29.44 5.88
CA LEU A 140 9.68 -30.69 6.24
C LEU A 140 11.11 -30.43 6.73
N PRO A 141 11.66 -31.34 7.57
CA PRO A 141 13.09 -31.31 7.89
C PRO A 141 13.97 -31.35 6.63
N PRO A 142 15.11 -30.64 6.58
CA PRO A 142 15.90 -30.47 5.34
C PRO A 142 16.25 -31.77 4.60
N GLY A 143 16.62 -32.83 5.33
CA GLY A 143 16.94 -34.14 4.74
C GLY A 143 15.71 -34.83 4.13
N VAL A 144 14.55 -34.72 4.78
CA VAL A 144 13.28 -35.27 4.26
C VAL A 144 12.82 -34.46 3.06
N CYS A 145 12.88 -33.13 3.14
CA CYS A 145 12.57 -32.22 2.04
C CYS A 145 13.37 -32.56 0.77
N ARG A 146 14.69 -32.74 0.91
CA ARG A 146 15.57 -33.15 -0.19
C ARG A 146 15.15 -34.49 -0.81
N GLY A 147 14.94 -35.53 0.02
CA GLY A 147 14.55 -36.86 -0.48
C GLY A 147 13.18 -36.88 -1.15
N GLN A 148 12.24 -36.03 -0.70
CA GLN A 148 10.94 -35.87 -1.34
C GLN A 148 11.04 -35.17 -2.71
N LEU A 149 11.93 -34.18 -2.84
CA LEU A 149 12.19 -33.54 -4.13
C LEU A 149 12.91 -34.49 -5.10
N GLU A 150 13.84 -35.31 -4.64
CA GLU A 150 14.47 -36.38 -5.44
C GLU A 150 13.43 -37.38 -5.94
N SER A 151 12.51 -37.81 -5.07
CA SER A 151 11.40 -38.70 -5.44
C SER A 151 10.48 -38.07 -6.50
N LEU A 152 10.27 -36.75 -6.44
CA LEU A 152 9.54 -36.01 -7.47
C LEU A 152 10.27 -36.03 -8.81
N VAL A 153 11.58 -35.73 -8.82
CA VAL A 153 12.40 -35.76 -10.04
C VAL A 153 12.41 -37.16 -10.67
N GLU A 154 12.61 -38.21 -9.87
CA GLU A 154 12.55 -39.59 -10.34
C GLU A 154 11.18 -39.93 -10.97
N TYR A 155 10.10 -39.52 -10.28
CA TYR A 155 8.75 -39.70 -10.80
C TYR A 155 8.57 -38.99 -12.14
N ILE A 156 9.01 -37.74 -12.31
CA ILE A 156 8.85 -37.01 -13.57
C ILE A 156 9.67 -37.68 -14.68
N SER A 157 10.90 -38.08 -14.39
CA SER A 157 11.82 -38.73 -15.35
C SER A 157 11.33 -40.11 -15.83
N SER A 158 10.44 -40.76 -15.09
CA SER A 158 9.79 -42.02 -15.52
C SER A 158 8.54 -41.74 -16.36
N GLU A 159 8.45 -42.28 -17.58
CA GLU A 159 7.25 -42.17 -18.45
C GLU A 159 6.68 -40.74 -18.54
N THR A 160 7.54 -39.77 -18.86
CA THR A 160 7.25 -38.33 -18.77
C THR A 160 6.15 -37.87 -19.73
N SER A 161 5.06 -37.33 -19.17
CA SER A 161 3.99 -36.68 -19.92
C SER A 161 4.12 -35.14 -19.92
N PRO A 162 3.47 -34.41 -20.84
CA PRO A 162 3.43 -32.94 -20.79
C PRO A 162 2.86 -32.41 -19.46
N SER A 163 1.92 -33.13 -18.86
CA SER A 163 1.35 -32.78 -17.55
C SER A 163 2.37 -32.90 -16.41
N ASP A 164 3.30 -33.86 -16.50
CA ASP A 164 4.37 -34.04 -15.50
C ASP A 164 5.40 -32.91 -15.60
N ILE A 165 5.75 -32.50 -16.82
CA ILE A 165 6.62 -31.33 -17.05
C ILE A 165 5.96 -30.06 -16.51
N ARG A 166 4.67 -29.83 -16.79
CA ARG A 166 3.96 -28.66 -16.26
C ARG A 166 3.97 -28.66 -14.73
N PHE A 167 3.65 -29.80 -14.11
CA PHE A 167 3.66 -29.95 -12.66
C PHE A 167 5.05 -29.67 -12.06
N PHE A 168 6.11 -30.20 -12.66
CA PHE A 168 7.49 -29.92 -12.25
C PHE A 168 7.82 -28.43 -12.27
N LEU A 169 7.48 -27.75 -13.37
CA LEU A 169 7.76 -26.33 -13.55
C LEU A 169 6.91 -25.46 -12.60
N ASP A 170 5.67 -25.87 -12.32
CA ASP A 170 4.83 -25.22 -11.32
C ASP A 170 5.41 -25.41 -9.90
N VAL A 171 5.90 -26.61 -9.55
CA VAL A 171 6.58 -26.84 -8.26
C VAL A 171 7.84 -25.98 -8.15
N TRP A 172 8.68 -25.93 -9.18
CA TRP A 172 9.84 -25.03 -9.22
C TRP A 172 9.41 -23.59 -8.99
N TRP A 173 8.43 -23.10 -9.75
CA TRP A 173 7.98 -21.72 -9.65
C TRP A 173 7.39 -21.37 -8.28
N GLU A 174 6.62 -22.29 -7.69
CA GLU A 174 6.07 -22.13 -6.35
C GLU A 174 7.16 -22.14 -5.27
N VAL A 175 8.24 -22.92 -5.44
CA VAL A 175 9.42 -22.86 -4.55
C VAL A 175 10.06 -21.48 -4.61
N MET A 176 10.23 -20.89 -5.79
CA MET A 176 10.83 -19.56 -5.93
C MET A 176 9.95 -18.44 -5.37
N LYS A 177 8.62 -18.59 -5.37
CA LYS A 177 7.67 -17.59 -4.83
C LYS A 177 7.41 -17.70 -3.31
N HIS A 178 7.96 -18.71 -2.63
CA HIS A 178 7.58 -19.01 -1.25
C HIS A 178 8.22 -18.05 -0.23
N LYS A 179 7.40 -17.24 0.47
CA LYS A 179 7.85 -16.36 1.57
C LYS A 179 7.77 -17.09 2.91
N GLU A 180 8.89 -17.13 3.65
CA GLU A 180 8.94 -17.65 5.03
C GLU A 180 8.03 -16.84 5.96
N GLY A 181 7.38 -17.49 6.94
CA GLY A 181 6.51 -16.84 7.93
C GLY A 181 5.02 -16.73 7.57
N GLN A 182 4.58 -17.20 6.39
CA GLN A 182 3.16 -17.36 6.03
C GLN A 182 2.65 -18.81 6.23
N GLU A 183 3.05 -19.47 7.31
CA GLU A 183 2.54 -20.81 7.64
C GLU A 183 1.12 -20.72 8.20
N ASP A 184 0.21 -21.50 7.65
CA ASP A 184 -1.11 -21.73 8.26
C ASP A 184 -1.06 -22.90 9.25
N ALA A 185 -2.12 -23.04 10.04
CA ALA A 185 -2.23 -24.07 11.07
C ALA A 185 -1.97 -25.49 10.52
N THR A 186 -2.38 -25.76 9.27
CA THR A 186 -2.18 -27.06 8.61
C THR A 186 -0.70 -27.33 8.29
N VAL A 187 0.04 -26.33 7.77
CA VAL A 187 1.49 -26.47 7.51
C VAL A 187 2.26 -26.69 8.79
N SER A 188 1.99 -25.86 9.81
CA SER A 188 2.70 -25.98 11.08
C SER A 188 2.40 -27.31 11.77
N ALA A 189 1.15 -27.78 11.72
CA ALA A 189 0.77 -29.10 12.25
C ALA A 189 1.43 -30.25 11.50
N PHE A 190 1.50 -30.18 10.15
CA PHE A 190 2.17 -31.18 9.33
C PHE A 190 3.68 -31.22 9.59
N GLY A 191 4.35 -30.06 9.59
CA GLY A 191 5.78 -29.98 9.90
C GLY A 191 6.10 -30.48 11.32
N ALA A 192 5.25 -30.16 12.31
CA ALA A 192 5.39 -30.65 13.68
C ALA A 192 5.23 -32.18 13.76
N LEU A 193 4.23 -32.74 13.08
CA LEU A 193 3.98 -34.18 13.03
C LEU A 193 5.18 -34.95 12.48
N ILE A 194 5.77 -34.48 11.36
CA ILE A 194 6.94 -35.15 10.77
C ILE A 194 8.19 -34.97 11.63
N ARG A 195 8.38 -33.81 12.29
CA ARG A 195 9.49 -33.63 13.23
C ARG A 195 9.39 -34.54 14.45
N GLN A 196 8.17 -34.77 14.97
CA GLN A 196 7.94 -35.65 16.10
C GLN A 196 8.32 -37.10 15.80
N HIS A 197 8.07 -37.57 14.57
CA HIS A 197 8.34 -38.95 14.14
C HIS A 197 9.70 -39.14 13.46
N GLY A 198 10.31 -38.05 12.96
CA GLY A 198 11.62 -38.05 12.30
C GLY A 198 12.80 -37.76 13.22
N ALA A 199 12.56 -37.42 14.49
CA ALA A 199 13.59 -37.47 15.52
C ALA A 199 13.92 -38.96 15.74
N GLU A 200 15.09 -39.41 15.29
CA GLU A 200 15.58 -40.74 15.69
C GLU A 200 15.47 -40.84 17.22
N PRO A 201 14.84 -41.90 17.77
CA PRO A 201 14.98 -42.18 19.19
C PRO A 201 16.46 -42.47 19.39
N SER A 202 17.19 -41.56 20.03
CA SER A 202 18.51 -41.87 20.54
C SER A 202 18.34 -43.07 21.45
N LEU A 203 18.80 -44.22 20.98
CA LEU A 203 18.68 -45.51 21.63
C LEU A 203 19.72 -45.57 22.75
N GLU A 204 19.62 -44.67 23.73
CA GLU A 204 20.25 -44.74 25.04
C GLU A 204 19.34 -44.10 26.07
N ASP A 205 18.33 -44.88 26.47
CA ASP A 205 17.90 -44.84 27.87
C ASP A 205 19.07 -45.40 28.70
N GLY A 206 19.77 -44.53 29.44
CA GLY A 206 20.78 -44.99 30.39
C GLY A 206 21.94 -44.04 30.65
N LEU A 207 21.72 -43.06 31.54
CA LEU A 207 22.72 -42.48 32.44
C LEU A 207 23.91 -41.73 31.78
N GLN A 208 23.88 -40.39 31.71
CA GLN A 208 24.98 -39.52 32.19
C GLN A 208 24.52 -38.05 32.44
N PRO A 209 25.02 -37.38 33.49
CA PRO A 209 24.70 -35.98 33.79
C PRO A 209 25.51 -35.01 32.90
N PRO A 210 25.04 -33.77 32.67
CA PRO A 210 25.61 -32.91 31.64
C PRO A 210 26.94 -32.31 32.12
N LYS A 211 28.05 -32.83 31.61
CA LYS A 211 29.34 -32.12 31.64
C LYS A 211 29.48 -31.28 30.38
N ARG A 212 29.58 -29.98 30.61
CA ARG A 212 29.88 -28.90 29.65
C ARG A 212 30.91 -29.34 28.61
N PHE A 213 30.47 -29.57 27.38
CA PHE A 213 31.30 -29.45 26.19
C PHE A 213 30.96 -28.11 25.53
N LYS A 214 31.94 -27.20 25.53
CA LYS A 214 31.99 -26.07 24.59
C LYS A 214 32.31 -26.68 23.22
N GLY A 215 31.29 -26.93 22.42
CA GLY A 215 31.44 -27.08 20.97
C GLY A 215 31.25 -25.71 20.33
N ASP A 216 32.15 -25.34 19.42
CA ASP A 216 31.98 -24.20 18.52
C ASP A 216 30.61 -24.22 17.84
N PRO A 217 30.01 -23.07 17.51
CA PRO A 217 28.81 -23.01 16.69
C PRO A 217 29.18 -23.36 15.25
N GLY A 218 29.39 -24.65 14.98
CA GLY A 218 29.34 -25.19 13.64
C GLY A 218 27.91 -25.04 13.13
N THR A 219 27.72 -24.14 12.19
CA THR A 219 26.49 -23.95 11.41
C THR A 219 25.93 -25.33 11.00
N PRO A 220 24.64 -25.62 11.25
CA PRO A 220 24.01 -26.75 10.56
C PRO A 220 24.09 -26.49 9.05
N PRO A 221 24.35 -27.50 8.20
CA PRO A 221 24.38 -27.28 6.76
C PRO A 221 22.99 -26.82 6.30
N ALA A 222 22.90 -25.54 5.95
CA ALA A 222 21.69 -24.86 5.52
C ALA A 222 21.30 -25.34 4.12
N ALA A 223 20.23 -26.14 3.99
CA ALA A 223 19.39 -26.29 2.79
C ALA A 223 20.09 -26.28 1.39
N THR A 224 21.31 -26.81 1.27
CA THR A 224 22.24 -26.54 0.16
C THR A 224 22.00 -27.44 -1.07
N GLY A 225 20.76 -27.60 -1.54
CA GLY A 225 20.55 -28.51 -2.68
C GLY A 225 19.21 -28.49 -3.41
N LEU A 226 18.20 -27.76 -2.95
CA LEU A 226 16.91 -27.74 -3.67
C LEU A 226 17.02 -27.13 -5.08
N PRO A 227 17.69 -25.98 -5.27
CA PRO A 227 17.88 -25.43 -6.61
C PRO A 227 18.62 -26.40 -7.54
N MET A 228 19.70 -27.04 -7.08
CA MET A 228 20.46 -27.97 -7.91
C MET A 228 19.69 -29.24 -8.30
N LEU A 229 18.83 -29.75 -7.43
CA LEU A 229 17.94 -30.87 -7.78
C LEU A 229 16.94 -30.47 -8.88
N LEU A 230 16.44 -29.23 -8.86
CA LEU A 230 15.58 -28.71 -9.92
C LEU A 230 16.35 -28.54 -11.24
N LEU A 231 17.58 -28.01 -11.21
CA LEU A 231 18.42 -27.93 -12.42
C LEU A 231 18.66 -29.33 -13.03
N GLU A 232 19.03 -30.30 -12.21
CA GLU A 232 19.30 -31.66 -12.67
C GLU A 232 18.03 -32.35 -13.20
N GLY A 233 16.89 -32.13 -12.55
CA GLY A 233 15.59 -32.60 -13.05
C GLY A 233 15.27 -32.05 -14.44
N LEU A 234 15.43 -30.74 -14.66
CA LEU A 234 15.22 -30.14 -15.98
C LEU A 234 16.18 -30.71 -17.03
N LYS A 235 17.45 -30.93 -16.67
CA LYS A 235 18.46 -31.51 -17.55
C LYS A 235 18.09 -32.93 -17.99
N GLN A 236 17.55 -33.74 -17.08
CA GLN A 236 17.09 -35.11 -17.36
C GLN A 236 15.85 -35.11 -18.27
N THR A 237 14.93 -34.17 -18.06
CA THR A 237 13.64 -34.15 -18.77
C THR A 237 13.63 -33.29 -20.02
N ARG A 238 14.73 -32.59 -20.36
CA ARG A 238 14.79 -31.64 -21.49
C ARG A 238 14.32 -32.22 -22.83
N GLY A 239 14.59 -33.51 -23.09
CA GLY A 239 14.17 -34.19 -24.32
C GLY A 239 12.66 -34.37 -24.44
N SER A 240 11.93 -34.30 -23.33
CA SER A 240 10.48 -34.48 -23.25
C SER A 240 9.71 -33.15 -23.31
N VAL A 241 10.39 -32.00 -23.25
CA VAL A 241 9.76 -30.66 -23.31
C VAL A 241 9.52 -30.26 -24.77
N ALA A 242 8.44 -30.79 -25.34
CA ALA A 242 8.10 -30.56 -26.75
C ALA A 242 7.35 -29.24 -27.01
N GLN A 243 6.47 -28.81 -26.11
CA GLN A 243 5.59 -27.66 -26.34
C GLN A 243 6.33 -26.32 -26.17
N PRO A 244 6.21 -25.37 -27.13
CA PRO A 244 6.85 -24.05 -27.04
C PRO A 244 6.56 -23.32 -25.72
N ARG A 245 5.30 -23.33 -25.26
CA ARG A 245 4.89 -22.74 -23.98
C ARG A 245 5.65 -23.31 -22.78
N LEU A 246 5.83 -24.63 -22.73
CA LEU A 246 6.56 -25.28 -21.62
C LEU A 246 8.07 -25.00 -21.70
N ARG A 247 8.63 -24.85 -22.90
CA ARG A 247 10.02 -24.42 -23.08
C ARG A 247 10.22 -22.98 -22.59
N CYS A 248 9.32 -22.05 -22.94
CA CYS A 248 9.32 -20.70 -22.39
C CYS A 248 9.24 -20.72 -20.86
N TYR A 249 8.36 -21.55 -20.30
CA TYR A 249 8.18 -21.67 -18.86
C TYR A 249 9.45 -22.17 -18.15
N ALA A 250 10.07 -23.21 -18.69
CA ALA A 250 11.32 -23.79 -18.19
C ALA A 250 12.50 -22.81 -18.27
N LEU A 251 12.69 -22.17 -19.42
CA LEU A 251 13.75 -21.18 -19.60
C LEU A 251 13.57 -19.98 -18.67
N ALA A 252 12.33 -19.52 -18.46
CA ALA A 252 12.05 -18.43 -17.54
C ALA A 252 12.35 -18.81 -16.08
N ASN A 253 11.98 -20.02 -15.66
CA ASN A 253 12.32 -20.52 -14.31
C ASN A 253 13.84 -20.59 -14.10
N LEU A 254 14.57 -21.09 -15.10
CA LEU A 254 16.03 -21.19 -15.04
C LEU A 254 16.68 -19.80 -15.02
N ALA A 255 16.31 -18.92 -15.95
CA ALA A 255 16.85 -17.56 -16.02
C ALA A 255 16.59 -16.76 -14.73
N GLU A 256 15.40 -16.89 -14.12
CA GLU A 256 15.06 -16.18 -12.87
C GLU A 256 15.91 -16.67 -11.70
N LEU A 257 16.09 -17.99 -11.57
CA LEU A 257 16.96 -18.57 -10.54
C LEU A 257 18.41 -18.08 -10.68
N LEU A 258 18.90 -17.96 -11.91
CA LEU A 258 20.24 -17.48 -12.22
C LEU A 258 20.38 -15.98 -11.89
N CYS A 259 19.40 -15.15 -12.26
CA CYS A 259 19.34 -13.73 -11.88
C CYS A 259 19.41 -13.55 -10.36
N LEU A 260 18.58 -14.28 -9.61
CA LEU A 260 18.55 -14.23 -8.13
C LEU A 260 19.89 -14.67 -7.52
N SER A 261 20.53 -15.68 -8.09
CA SER A 261 21.78 -16.26 -7.58
C SER A 261 23.02 -15.45 -7.94
N ALA A 262 23.03 -14.75 -9.08
CA ALA A 262 24.11 -13.85 -9.51
C ALA A 262 24.29 -12.61 -8.61
N GLY A 263 23.47 -12.46 -7.56
CA GLY A 263 23.56 -11.34 -6.61
C GLY A 263 22.99 -10.03 -7.15
N LEU A 264 22.30 -10.07 -8.30
CA LEU A 264 21.67 -8.93 -8.97
C LEU A 264 20.15 -9.06 -9.12
N GLY A 265 19.56 -10.18 -8.69
CA GLY A 265 18.11 -10.24 -8.46
C GLY A 265 17.67 -9.14 -7.48
N PRO A 266 16.39 -8.73 -7.49
CA PRO A 266 15.89 -7.46 -6.94
C PRO A 266 16.26 -7.20 -5.47
N GLY A 267 17.51 -6.82 -5.25
CA GLY A 267 18.03 -6.00 -4.16
C GLY A 267 18.34 -4.58 -4.64
N ALA A 268 18.00 -4.27 -5.90
CA ALA A 268 17.85 -2.91 -6.40
C ALA A 268 16.55 -2.32 -5.84
N SER A 269 16.55 -1.03 -5.53
CA SER A 269 15.39 -0.27 -5.04
C SER A 269 14.05 -0.74 -5.64
N PRO A 270 12.97 -0.84 -4.84
CA PRO A 270 11.67 -1.28 -5.34
C PRO A 270 11.30 -0.50 -6.60
N LEU A 271 10.82 -1.20 -7.63
CA LEU A 271 10.42 -0.60 -8.91
C LEU A 271 9.51 0.62 -8.66
N PRO A 272 9.64 1.69 -9.46
CA PRO A 272 8.68 2.78 -9.44
C PRO A 272 7.25 2.24 -9.53
N VAL A 273 6.33 2.84 -8.77
CA VAL A 273 4.96 2.34 -8.61
C VAL A 273 4.25 2.22 -9.96
N THR A 274 4.50 3.17 -10.87
CA THR A 274 3.93 3.20 -12.22
C THR A 274 4.41 2.02 -13.08
N GLU A 275 5.71 1.74 -13.09
CA GLU A 275 6.28 0.58 -13.79
C GLU A 275 5.78 -0.73 -13.19
N TYR A 276 5.68 -0.78 -11.87
CA TYR A 276 5.13 -1.92 -11.15
C TYR A 276 3.67 -2.20 -11.56
N LEU A 277 2.81 -1.18 -11.56
CA LEU A 277 1.41 -1.32 -11.98
C LEU A 277 1.31 -1.72 -13.45
N ALA A 278 2.18 -1.21 -14.33
CA ALA A 278 2.23 -1.60 -15.73
C ALA A 278 2.58 -3.09 -15.90
N LYS A 279 3.58 -3.59 -15.18
CA LYS A 279 3.95 -5.02 -15.19
C LYS A 279 2.84 -5.93 -14.65
N VAL A 280 2.22 -5.55 -13.53
CA VAL A 280 1.08 -6.31 -12.97
C VAL A 280 -0.10 -6.29 -13.93
N SER A 281 -0.40 -5.14 -14.55
CA SER A 281 -1.44 -5.02 -15.57
C SER A 281 -1.18 -5.92 -16.78
N ALA A 282 0.05 -5.92 -17.32
CA ALA A 282 0.42 -6.77 -18.44
C ALA A 282 0.20 -8.26 -18.11
N MET A 283 0.57 -8.69 -16.90
CA MET A 283 0.36 -10.07 -16.43
C MET A 283 -1.12 -10.44 -16.35
N VAL A 284 -1.93 -9.56 -15.78
CA VAL A 284 -3.38 -9.75 -15.65
C VAL A 284 -4.07 -9.76 -17.01
N SER A 285 -3.66 -8.88 -17.93
CA SER A 285 -4.16 -8.85 -19.31
C SER A 285 -3.88 -10.18 -20.01
N LEU A 286 -2.63 -10.67 -19.96
CA LEU A 286 -2.23 -11.94 -20.58
C LEU A 286 -2.99 -13.14 -20.00
N TRP A 287 -3.19 -13.20 -18.69
CA TRP A 287 -4.02 -14.25 -18.08
C TRP A 287 -5.50 -14.14 -18.41
N SER A 288 -5.97 -12.95 -18.80
CA SER A 288 -7.37 -12.74 -19.17
C SER A 288 -7.62 -13.03 -20.64
N SER A 289 -6.63 -12.85 -21.51
CA SER A 289 -6.73 -13.19 -22.94
C SER A 289 -6.45 -14.67 -23.23
N ASP A 290 -5.58 -15.31 -22.44
CA ASP A 290 -5.19 -16.71 -22.63
C ASP A 290 -6.23 -17.67 -22.03
N THR A 291 -7.00 -18.36 -22.88
CA THR A 291 -8.03 -19.34 -22.44
C THR A 291 -7.44 -20.60 -21.82
N ASP A 292 -6.19 -20.94 -22.15
CA ASP A 292 -5.49 -22.10 -21.60
C ASP A 292 -4.85 -21.79 -20.24
N SER A 293 -4.84 -20.52 -19.83
CA SER A 293 -4.37 -20.11 -18.51
C SER A 293 -5.27 -20.62 -17.40
N GLN A 294 -4.69 -21.24 -16.38
CA GLN A 294 -5.41 -21.64 -15.15
C GLN A 294 -6.07 -20.45 -14.43
N TYR A 295 -5.58 -19.24 -14.70
CA TYR A 295 -6.09 -18.01 -14.10
C TYR A 295 -7.18 -17.35 -14.95
N HIS A 296 -7.42 -17.78 -16.19
CA HIS A 296 -8.48 -17.25 -17.03
C HIS A 296 -9.84 -17.15 -16.34
N PRO A 297 -10.35 -18.20 -15.65
CA PRO A 297 -11.64 -18.17 -14.98
C PRO A 297 -11.63 -17.39 -13.65
N CYS A 298 -10.47 -16.98 -13.14
CA CYS A 298 -10.36 -16.26 -11.87
C CYS A 298 -10.83 -14.81 -12.00
N GLY A 299 -11.42 -14.30 -10.91
CA GLY A 299 -11.76 -12.88 -10.80
C GLY A 299 -10.52 -11.99 -10.75
N LEU A 300 -10.69 -10.71 -11.09
CA LEU A 300 -9.60 -9.72 -11.13
C LEU A 300 -8.78 -9.68 -9.82
N GLY A 301 -9.44 -9.67 -8.66
CA GLY A 301 -8.75 -9.62 -7.36
C GLY A 301 -7.84 -10.83 -7.09
N GLU A 302 -8.22 -12.03 -7.54
CA GLU A 302 -7.38 -13.23 -7.43
C GLU A 302 -6.18 -13.16 -8.37
N LYS A 303 -6.40 -12.71 -9.62
CA LYS A 303 -5.33 -12.48 -10.60
C LYS A 303 -4.32 -11.46 -10.08
N VAL A 304 -4.77 -10.31 -9.61
CA VAL A 304 -3.89 -9.25 -9.08
C VAL A 304 -3.05 -9.76 -7.91
N ARG A 305 -3.67 -10.45 -6.94
CA ARG A 305 -2.97 -11.02 -5.79
C ARG A 305 -1.88 -12.01 -6.21
N GLU A 306 -2.16 -12.87 -7.17
CA GLU A 306 -1.17 -13.82 -7.66
C GLU A 306 -0.07 -13.15 -8.49
N ALA A 307 -0.39 -12.08 -9.21
CA ALA A 307 0.58 -11.29 -9.95
C ALA A 307 1.57 -10.58 -9.01
N GLU A 308 1.08 -9.95 -7.93
CA GLU A 308 1.97 -9.32 -6.93
C GLU A 308 2.87 -10.34 -6.23
N ARG A 309 2.35 -11.53 -5.95
CA ARG A 309 3.15 -12.63 -5.40
C ARG A 309 4.23 -13.08 -6.38
N SER A 310 3.90 -13.15 -7.67
CA SER A 310 4.85 -13.52 -8.73
C SER A 310 5.98 -12.49 -8.91
N MET A 311 5.71 -11.21 -8.61
CA MET A 311 6.71 -10.14 -8.63
C MET A 311 7.58 -10.09 -7.37
N SER A 312 7.06 -10.61 -6.25
CA SER A 312 7.72 -10.56 -4.94
C SER A 312 8.50 -11.83 -4.67
N LEU A 313 9.58 -12.05 -5.41
CA LEU A 313 10.42 -13.24 -5.25
C LEU A 313 11.34 -13.09 -4.03
N PRO A 314 11.18 -13.94 -2.99
CA PRO A 314 12.12 -13.98 -1.87
C PRO A 314 13.50 -14.46 -2.31
N SER A 315 14.52 -14.11 -1.53
CA SER A 315 15.85 -14.66 -1.70
C SER A 315 15.86 -16.14 -1.32
N LEU A 316 15.55 -17.03 -2.27
CA LEU A 316 15.85 -18.45 -2.14
C LEU A 316 17.33 -18.63 -1.78
N THR A 317 17.70 -19.76 -1.16
CA THR A 317 19.10 -20.14 -0.96
C THR A 317 19.87 -19.99 -2.29
N LYS A 318 20.77 -19.00 -2.33
CA LYS A 318 21.55 -18.68 -3.52
C LYS A 318 22.39 -19.88 -3.93
N LEU A 319 22.49 -20.13 -5.24
CA LEU A 319 23.44 -21.08 -5.78
C LEU A 319 24.86 -20.67 -5.37
N SER A 320 25.71 -21.65 -5.05
CA SER A 320 27.15 -21.41 -4.99
C SER A 320 27.68 -20.99 -6.37
N ARG A 321 28.88 -20.43 -6.42
CA ARG A 321 29.48 -19.96 -7.69
C ARG A 321 29.58 -21.10 -8.71
N GLU A 322 30.04 -22.28 -8.30
CA GLU A 322 30.17 -23.44 -9.18
C GLU A 322 28.81 -23.86 -9.75
N GLU A 323 27.79 -23.94 -8.90
CA GLU A 323 26.41 -24.29 -9.28
C GLU A 323 25.77 -23.24 -10.20
N LEU A 324 26.08 -21.96 -10.00
CA LEU A 324 25.64 -20.87 -10.87
C LEU A 324 26.18 -21.08 -12.29
N PHE A 325 27.46 -21.37 -12.46
CA PHE A 325 28.05 -21.60 -13.78
C PHE A 325 27.54 -22.88 -14.45
N VAL A 326 27.24 -23.94 -13.69
CA VAL A 326 26.54 -25.13 -14.22
C VAL A 326 25.16 -24.73 -14.77
N GLY A 327 24.45 -23.85 -14.07
CA GLY A 327 23.16 -23.36 -14.53
C GLY A 327 23.23 -22.43 -15.75
N LEU A 328 24.25 -21.56 -15.83
CA LEU A 328 24.50 -20.72 -17.01
C LEU A 328 24.81 -21.56 -18.25
N ASP A 329 25.66 -22.59 -18.11
CA ASP A 329 25.98 -23.53 -19.19
C ASP A 329 24.75 -24.33 -19.66
N LEU A 330 23.89 -24.74 -18.72
CA LEU A 330 22.61 -25.37 -19.04
C LEU A 330 21.71 -24.41 -19.82
N LEU A 331 21.61 -23.14 -19.42
CA LEU A 331 20.82 -22.13 -20.13
C LEU A 331 21.36 -21.89 -21.54
N CYS A 332 22.67 -21.77 -21.73
CA CYS A 332 23.31 -21.70 -23.06
C CYS A 332 22.88 -22.86 -23.95
N SER A 333 23.03 -24.09 -23.43
CA SER A 333 22.69 -25.32 -24.16
C SER A 333 21.22 -25.36 -24.56
N LEU A 334 20.31 -24.93 -23.68
CA LEU A 334 18.87 -24.92 -23.95
C LEU A 334 18.47 -23.81 -24.92
N LEU A 335 19.06 -22.61 -24.82
CA LEU A 335 18.82 -21.54 -25.78
C LEU A 335 19.32 -21.89 -27.18
N GLN A 336 20.46 -22.58 -27.31
CA GLN A 336 20.91 -23.09 -28.61
C GLN A 336 19.97 -24.17 -29.15
N ALA A 337 19.48 -25.08 -28.30
CA ALA A 337 18.63 -26.18 -28.73
C ALA A 337 17.18 -25.77 -29.05
N TRP A 338 16.64 -24.78 -28.33
CA TRP A 338 15.22 -24.38 -28.45
C TRP A 338 15.04 -23.00 -29.06
N GLY A 339 16.09 -22.19 -29.16
CA GLY A 339 16.02 -20.76 -29.45
C GLY A 339 15.42 -20.42 -30.81
N GLU A 340 15.88 -21.06 -31.89
CA GLU A 340 15.40 -20.75 -33.25
C GLU A 340 13.90 -21.03 -33.39
N GLU A 341 13.43 -22.21 -32.97
CA GLU A 341 12.00 -22.58 -33.03
C GLU A 341 11.14 -21.68 -32.14
N LEU A 342 11.64 -21.30 -30.96
CA LEU A 342 10.93 -20.38 -30.07
C LEU A 342 10.86 -18.97 -30.64
N GLN A 343 11.94 -18.45 -31.24
CA GLN A 343 11.93 -17.12 -31.84
C GLN A 343 10.89 -17.01 -32.96
N ASP A 344 10.78 -18.04 -33.80
CA ASP A 344 9.81 -18.04 -34.89
C ASP A 344 8.36 -18.10 -34.39
N THR A 345 8.13 -18.87 -33.32
CA THR A 345 6.83 -18.92 -32.63
C THR A 345 6.47 -17.57 -32.01
N LEU A 346 7.42 -16.93 -31.32
CA LEU A 346 7.22 -15.67 -30.58
C LEU A 346 7.09 -14.43 -31.46
N LYS A 347 7.47 -14.50 -32.74
CA LYS A 347 7.26 -13.41 -33.71
C LYS A 347 5.78 -13.24 -34.08
N GLY A 348 4.94 -14.26 -33.88
CA GLY A 348 3.49 -14.17 -34.07
C GLY A 348 2.80 -13.52 -32.86
N SER A 349 2.13 -12.38 -33.05
CA SER A 349 1.45 -11.66 -31.95
C SER A 349 0.24 -12.41 -31.37
N GLU A 350 -0.31 -13.40 -32.09
CA GLU A 350 -1.48 -14.18 -31.66
C GLU A 350 -1.14 -15.25 -30.59
N GLU A 351 0.15 -15.53 -30.34
CA GLU A 351 0.59 -16.62 -29.44
C GLU A 351 1.26 -16.14 -28.13
N LEU A 352 1.10 -14.85 -27.80
CA LEU A 352 1.63 -14.29 -26.55
C LEU A 352 0.88 -14.80 -25.33
N CYS A 353 1.55 -15.64 -24.56
CA CYS A 353 1.12 -16.05 -23.23
C CYS A 353 2.03 -15.46 -22.14
N TYR A 354 1.58 -15.60 -20.89
CA TYR A 354 2.34 -15.14 -19.72
C TYR A 354 3.75 -15.76 -19.63
N GLU A 355 3.90 -17.04 -19.94
CA GLU A 355 5.19 -17.72 -19.86
C GLU A 355 6.22 -17.15 -20.84
N SER A 356 5.78 -16.79 -22.04
CA SER A 356 6.61 -16.12 -23.06
C SER A 356 6.98 -14.71 -22.64
N TYR A 357 6.02 -13.91 -22.15
CA TYR A 357 6.27 -12.58 -21.61
C TYR A 357 7.33 -12.62 -20.48
N ARG A 358 7.15 -13.55 -19.52
CA ARG A 358 8.05 -13.71 -18.39
C ARG A 358 9.46 -14.08 -18.85
N LEU A 359 9.59 -15.00 -19.80
CA LEU A 359 10.91 -15.34 -20.36
C LEU A 359 11.64 -14.11 -20.89
N LEU A 360 10.96 -13.29 -21.71
CA LEU A 360 11.58 -12.12 -22.34
C LEU A 360 11.98 -11.05 -21.31
N ASP A 361 11.13 -10.78 -20.31
CA ASP A 361 11.43 -9.84 -19.21
C ASP A 361 12.61 -10.33 -18.36
N THR A 362 12.61 -11.62 -17.99
CA THR A 362 13.68 -12.23 -17.20
C THR A 362 15.00 -12.31 -17.97
N LEU A 363 15.00 -12.67 -19.26
CA LEU A 363 16.21 -12.67 -20.09
C LEU A 363 16.78 -11.27 -20.28
N THR A 364 15.92 -10.25 -20.40
CA THR A 364 16.36 -8.85 -20.44
C THR A 364 17.09 -8.45 -19.15
N THR A 365 16.58 -8.91 -18.01
CA THR A 365 17.18 -8.68 -16.69
C THR A 365 18.47 -9.48 -16.51
N LEU A 366 18.50 -10.73 -17.01
CA LEU A 366 19.68 -11.58 -17.00
C LEU A 366 20.79 -10.98 -17.85
N GLY A 367 20.48 -10.46 -19.05
CA GLY A 367 21.47 -9.82 -19.92
C GLY A 367 22.24 -8.70 -19.22
N LYS A 368 21.52 -7.82 -18.51
CA LYS A 368 22.15 -6.77 -17.67
C LYS A 368 23.02 -7.36 -16.55
N SER A 369 22.59 -8.49 -15.99
CA SER A 369 23.32 -9.18 -14.93
C SER A 369 24.62 -9.83 -15.46
N LEU A 370 24.58 -10.37 -16.68
CA LEU A 370 25.74 -10.93 -17.37
C LEU A 370 26.74 -9.83 -17.76
N ASP A 371 26.26 -8.69 -18.28
CA ASP A 371 27.11 -7.54 -18.56
C ASP A 371 27.86 -7.09 -17.28
N PHE A 372 27.15 -6.99 -16.15
CA PHE A 372 27.78 -6.66 -14.86
C PHE A 372 28.79 -7.71 -14.39
N LEU A 373 28.47 -9.01 -14.50
CA LEU A 373 29.40 -10.09 -14.14
C LEU A 373 30.66 -10.07 -15.01
N SER A 374 30.53 -9.70 -16.29
CA SER A 374 31.65 -9.53 -17.22
C SER A 374 32.54 -8.33 -16.85
N GLU A 375 31.94 -7.22 -16.42
CA GLU A 375 32.67 -5.99 -16.09
C GLU A 375 33.35 -6.00 -14.71
N THR A 376 32.74 -6.68 -13.73
CA THR A 376 33.15 -6.60 -12.31
C THR A 376 33.57 -7.93 -11.70
N GLY A 377 33.31 -9.05 -12.37
CA GLY A 377 33.65 -10.39 -11.88
C GLY A 377 35.12 -10.76 -12.11
N ASP A 378 35.77 -11.30 -11.08
CA ASP A 378 37.06 -11.99 -11.23
C ASP A 378 36.81 -13.39 -11.81
N LEU A 379 36.65 -13.48 -13.12
CA LEU A 379 36.25 -14.68 -13.87
C LEU A 379 37.47 -15.46 -14.41
N GLY A 380 37.46 -16.79 -14.24
CA GLY A 380 38.41 -17.67 -14.92
C GLY A 380 38.13 -17.79 -16.43
N GLU A 381 39.08 -18.30 -17.22
CA GLU A 381 38.95 -18.41 -18.69
C GLU A 381 37.69 -19.16 -19.15
N GLY A 382 37.35 -20.27 -18.47
CA GLY A 382 36.15 -21.06 -18.77
C GLY A 382 34.84 -20.34 -18.40
N GLU A 383 34.82 -19.63 -17.28
CA GLU A 383 33.66 -18.85 -16.82
C GLU A 383 33.40 -17.66 -17.76
N THR A 384 34.47 -16.93 -18.14
CA THR A 384 34.40 -15.82 -19.10
C THR A 384 33.82 -16.26 -20.44
N ARG A 385 34.20 -17.44 -20.94
CA ARG A 385 33.64 -17.99 -22.18
C ARG A 385 32.13 -18.22 -22.07
N VAL A 386 31.66 -18.84 -21.00
CA VAL A 386 30.23 -19.11 -20.78
C VAL A 386 29.43 -17.81 -20.68
N VAL A 387 29.94 -16.82 -19.96
CA VAL A 387 29.27 -15.51 -19.82
C VAL A 387 29.17 -14.78 -21.17
N LEU A 388 30.25 -14.74 -21.95
CA LEU A 388 30.25 -14.07 -23.26
C LEU A 388 29.32 -14.77 -24.25
N GLU A 389 29.38 -16.10 -24.33
CA GLU A 389 28.52 -16.89 -25.22
C GLU A 389 27.04 -16.70 -24.87
N LEU A 390 26.70 -16.75 -23.58
CA LEU A 390 25.32 -16.51 -23.13
C LEU A 390 24.84 -15.08 -23.36
N THR A 391 25.73 -14.10 -23.20
CA THR A 391 25.43 -12.68 -23.43
C THR A 391 25.04 -12.45 -24.88
N GLU A 392 25.81 -12.99 -25.83
CA GLU A 392 25.49 -12.88 -27.26
C GLU A 392 24.21 -13.62 -27.62
N LEU A 393 24.03 -14.87 -27.16
CA LEU A 393 22.81 -15.64 -27.39
C LEU A 393 21.55 -14.92 -26.85
N THR A 394 21.65 -14.31 -25.67
CA THR A 394 20.55 -13.55 -25.07
C THR A 394 20.24 -12.28 -25.87
N LYS A 395 21.28 -11.56 -26.31
CA LYS A 395 21.12 -10.35 -27.16
C LYS A 395 20.46 -10.70 -28.50
N ASP A 396 20.92 -11.76 -29.15
CA ASP A 396 20.34 -12.23 -30.42
C ASP A 396 18.88 -12.68 -30.23
N PHE A 397 18.58 -13.43 -29.18
CA PHE A 397 17.21 -13.87 -28.89
C PHE A 397 16.24 -12.70 -28.66
N LEU A 398 16.67 -11.69 -27.90
CA LEU A 398 15.84 -10.52 -27.59
C LEU A 398 15.72 -9.54 -28.76
N ARG A 399 16.75 -9.42 -29.62
CA ARG A 399 16.70 -8.53 -30.80
C ARG A 399 15.49 -8.83 -31.68
N ASP A 400 15.20 -10.11 -31.87
CA ASP A 400 14.19 -10.56 -32.81
C ASP A 400 12.77 -10.68 -32.20
N THR A 401 12.65 -10.61 -30.87
CA THR A 401 11.39 -10.87 -30.13
C THR A 401 10.93 -9.73 -29.21
N SER A 402 11.81 -8.78 -28.86
CA SER A 402 11.51 -7.73 -27.86
C SER A 402 10.52 -6.65 -28.31
N ALA A 403 10.25 -6.52 -29.62
CA ALA A 403 9.24 -5.58 -30.14
C ALA A 403 7.85 -5.86 -29.52
N VAL A 404 7.58 -7.13 -29.26
CA VAL A 404 6.32 -7.63 -28.73
C VAL A 404 6.02 -7.16 -27.30
N LEU A 405 7.06 -6.89 -26.50
CA LEU A 405 6.89 -6.39 -25.13
C LEU A 405 6.43 -4.93 -25.08
N LYS A 406 6.53 -4.17 -26.18
CA LYS A 406 6.17 -2.74 -26.21
C LYS A 406 4.69 -2.50 -26.50
N ASP A 407 4.01 -3.48 -27.09
CA ASP A 407 2.60 -3.39 -27.52
C ASP A 407 1.63 -4.00 -26.49
N LEU A 408 2.05 -4.20 -25.24
CA LEU A 408 1.22 -4.78 -24.19
C LEU A 408 0.09 -3.85 -23.76
N ASP A 409 -1.10 -4.42 -23.63
CA ASP A 409 -2.29 -3.69 -23.21
C ASP A 409 -2.18 -3.21 -21.77
N THR A 410 -2.15 -1.89 -21.61
CA THR A 410 -2.13 -1.17 -20.33
C THR A 410 -3.52 -0.62 -19.95
N SER A 411 -4.58 -1.02 -20.67
CA SER A 411 -5.96 -0.60 -20.38
C SER A 411 -6.43 -0.95 -18.96
N LEU A 412 -5.91 -2.05 -18.41
CA LEU A 412 -6.31 -2.57 -17.10
C LEU A 412 -5.60 -1.92 -15.90
N VAL A 413 -4.65 -1.00 -16.13
CA VAL A 413 -3.82 -0.42 -15.06
C VAL A 413 -4.69 0.23 -13.96
N SER A 414 -5.76 0.93 -14.33
CA SER A 414 -6.69 1.56 -13.38
C SER A 414 -7.44 0.53 -12.51
N SER A 415 -7.93 -0.55 -13.13
CA SER A 415 -8.67 -1.62 -12.45
C SER A 415 -7.76 -2.44 -11.53
N VAL A 416 -6.52 -2.68 -11.96
CA VAL A 416 -5.48 -3.33 -11.15
C VAL A 416 -5.13 -2.47 -9.94
N ALA A 417 -4.90 -1.17 -10.11
CA ALA A 417 -4.61 -0.26 -9.01
C ALA A 417 -5.75 -0.24 -7.96
N MET A 418 -7.00 -0.19 -8.42
CA MET A 418 -8.17 -0.25 -7.53
C MET A 418 -8.28 -1.59 -6.79
N ALA A 419 -7.97 -2.71 -7.45
CA ALA A 419 -7.96 -4.02 -6.81
C ALA A 419 -6.87 -4.14 -5.73
N ILE A 420 -5.68 -3.59 -5.96
CA ILE A 420 -4.59 -3.52 -4.97
C ILE A 420 -5.04 -2.73 -3.73
N ILE A 421 -5.68 -1.58 -3.93
CA ILE A 421 -6.19 -0.73 -2.84
C ILE A 421 -7.32 -1.43 -2.08
N ALA A 422 -8.34 -1.92 -2.78
CA ALA A 422 -9.53 -2.53 -2.19
C ALA A 422 -9.20 -3.80 -1.38
N HIS A 423 -8.21 -4.58 -1.82
CA HIS A 423 -7.76 -5.78 -1.11
C HIS A 423 -6.57 -5.55 -0.18
N ARG A 424 -6.09 -4.30 -0.02
CA ARG A 424 -4.96 -3.92 0.84
C ARG A 424 -3.72 -4.80 0.64
N LEU A 425 -3.33 -4.99 -0.62
CA LEU A 425 -2.20 -5.84 -0.98
C LEU A 425 -0.85 -5.14 -0.73
N ASP A 426 0.29 -5.82 -0.93
CA ASP A 426 1.60 -5.43 -0.40
C ASP A 426 1.98 -3.96 -0.69
N ARG A 427 1.68 -3.44 -1.89
CA ARG A 427 2.03 -2.05 -2.30
C ARG A 427 0.86 -1.05 -2.29
N HIS A 428 -0.24 -1.33 -1.58
CA HIS A 428 -1.44 -0.49 -1.59
C HIS A 428 -1.19 0.98 -1.21
N VAL A 429 -0.29 1.26 -0.26
CA VAL A 429 0.02 2.64 0.18
C VAL A 429 0.64 3.45 -0.96
N ASP A 430 1.64 2.87 -1.64
CA ASP A 430 2.28 3.46 -2.81
C ASP A 430 1.27 3.71 -3.94
N THR A 431 0.38 2.74 -4.17
CA THR A 431 -0.66 2.80 -5.20
C THR A 431 -1.68 3.92 -4.93
N CYS A 432 -1.97 4.23 -3.66
CA CYS A 432 -2.88 5.34 -3.31
C CYS A 432 -2.39 6.69 -3.85
N SER A 433 -1.07 6.92 -3.89
CA SER A 433 -0.51 8.15 -4.47
C SER A 433 -0.79 8.26 -5.96
N VAL A 434 -0.58 7.19 -6.72
CA VAL A 434 -0.84 7.17 -8.17
C VAL A 434 -2.34 7.32 -8.44
N PHE A 435 -3.17 6.59 -7.68
CA PHE A 435 -4.63 6.68 -7.76
C PHE A 435 -5.16 8.10 -7.54
N ALA A 436 -4.55 8.85 -6.61
CA ALA A 436 -4.96 10.21 -6.29
C ALA A 436 -4.56 11.24 -7.35
N SER A 437 -3.48 11.02 -8.10
CA SER A 437 -2.92 11.98 -9.06
C SER A 437 -3.26 11.69 -10.53
N GLU A 438 -3.62 10.46 -10.87
CA GLU A 438 -3.77 10.04 -12.26
C GLU A 438 -5.11 10.49 -12.86
N LYS A 439 -5.02 11.42 -13.81
CA LYS A 439 -6.19 12.12 -14.37
C LYS A 439 -7.03 11.25 -15.28
N THR A 440 -6.42 10.24 -15.91
CA THR A 440 -7.10 9.38 -16.89
C THR A 440 -8.08 8.39 -16.25
N TRP A 441 -7.93 8.11 -14.94
CA TRP A 441 -8.75 7.14 -14.22
C TRP A 441 -9.84 7.78 -13.37
N ALA A 442 -9.58 9.02 -12.93
CA ALA A 442 -10.40 9.77 -11.99
C ALA A 442 -11.83 9.96 -12.50
N PHE A 443 -12.80 10.02 -11.57
CA PHE A 443 -14.23 10.22 -11.85
C PHE A 443 -14.94 9.12 -12.64
N SER A 444 -14.26 8.01 -12.96
CA SER A 444 -14.98 6.78 -13.35
C SER A 444 -15.78 6.22 -12.17
N LYS A 445 -16.87 5.51 -12.44
CA LYS A 445 -17.72 4.91 -11.39
C LYS A 445 -16.91 4.04 -10.43
N ALA A 446 -16.05 3.18 -10.96
CA ALA A 446 -15.17 2.29 -10.18
C ALA A 446 -14.17 3.08 -9.31
N TRP A 447 -13.64 4.21 -9.82
CA TRP A 447 -12.75 5.07 -9.05
C TRP A 447 -13.47 5.70 -7.85
N VAL A 448 -14.69 6.22 -8.04
CA VAL A 448 -15.48 6.83 -6.96
C VAL A 448 -15.87 5.79 -5.91
N GLU A 449 -16.31 4.61 -6.33
CA GLU A 449 -16.62 3.48 -5.43
C GLU A 449 -15.39 3.08 -4.60
N CYS A 450 -14.24 2.89 -5.24
CA CYS A 450 -12.99 2.55 -4.57
C CYS A 450 -12.57 3.60 -3.53
N LEU A 451 -12.65 4.90 -3.86
CA LEU A 451 -12.35 5.99 -2.92
C LEU A 451 -13.30 5.99 -1.73
N VAL A 452 -14.60 5.80 -1.97
CA VAL A 452 -15.63 5.84 -0.92
C VAL A 452 -15.50 4.66 0.05
N GLU A 453 -15.19 3.46 -0.45
CA GLU A 453 -15.01 2.26 0.38
C GLU A 453 -13.69 2.28 1.16
N ASN A 454 -12.66 2.95 0.65
CA ASN A 454 -11.29 2.90 1.20
C ASN A 454 -10.79 4.24 1.77
N LYS A 455 -11.69 5.13 2.20
CA LYS A 455 -11.36 6.48 2.74
C LYS A 455 -10.23 6.49 3.77
N ALA A 456 -10.19 5.48 4.64
CA ALA A 456 -9.16 5.36 5.68
C ALA A 456 -7.73 5.34 5.13
N LEU A 457 -7.52 4.81 3.91
CA LEU A 457 -6.20 4.78 3.26
C LEU A 457 -5.76 6.15 2.71
N PHE A 458 -6.70 7.09 2.56
CA PHE A 458 -6.46 8.44 2.03
C PHE A 458 -6.38 9.51 3.13
N GLN A 459 -6.34 9.11 4.41
CA GLN A 459 -6.18 10.00 5.57
C GLN A 459 -4.70 10.40 5.75
N ASN A 460 -4.10 10.94 4.69
CA ASN A 460 -2.74 11.51 4.68
C ASN A 460 -2.80 12.89 4.01
N PRO A 461 -2.16 13.93 4.57
CA PRO A 461 -2.21 15.30 4.04
C PRO A 461 -1.79 15.39 2.57
N GLU A 462 -0.76 14.66 2.14
CA GLU A 462 -0.29 14.67 0.75
C GLU A 462 -1.30 14.04 -0.22
N LEU A 463 -1.94 12.94 0.20
CA LEU A 463 -2.97 12.28 -0.61
C LEU A 463 -4.23 13.14 -0.73
N VAL A 464 -4.65 13.79 0.36
CA VAL A 464 -5.77 14.73 0.35
C VAL A 464 -5.50 15.89 -0.61
N LEU A 465 -4.30 16.48 -0.58
CA LEU A 465 -3.93 17.54 -1.51
C LEU A 465 -3.96 17.08 -2.98
N LYS A 466 -3.39 15.90 -3.29
CA LYS A 466 -3.47 15.31 -4.64
C LYS A 466 -4.92 15.08 -5.09
N LEU A 467 -5.78 14.57 -4.21
CA LEU A 467 -7.20 14.39 -4.52
C LEU A 467 -7.92 15.72 -4.78
N LEU A 468 -7.60 16.77 -4.03
CA LEU A 468 -8.14 18.12 -4.24
C LEU A 468 -7.66 18.71 -5.57
N GLU A 469 -6.39 18.52 -5.94
CA GLU A 469 -5.86 18.93 -7.25
C GLU A 469 -6.57 18.21 -8.41
N THR A 470 -6.77 16.89 -8.29
CA THR A 470 -7.50 16.10 -9.28
C THR A 470 -8.96 16.55 -9.39
N LEU A 471 -9.62 16.87 -8.26
CA LEU A 471 -10.98 17.40 -8.22
C LEU A 471 -11.09 18.77 -8.91
N VAL A 472 -10.16 19.69 -8.62
CA VAL A 472 -10.14 21.02 -9.25
C VAL A 472 -9.90 20.90 -10.76
N ASN A 473 -8.95 20.06 -11.18
CA ASN A 473 -8.67 19.81 -12.59
C ASN A 473 -9.87 19.25 -13.36
N PHE A 474 -10.68 18.39 -12.73
CA PHE A 474 -11.89 17.85 -13.34
C PHE A 474 -13.00 18.90 -13.42
N ALA A 475 -13.16 19.73 -12.39
CA ALA A 475 -14.19 20.75 -12.35
C ALA A 475 -13.99 21.88 -13.37
N THR A 476 -12.74 22.16 -13.74
CA THR A 476 -12.42 23.15 -14.78
C THR A 476 -12.65 22.61 -16.21
N SER A 477 -12.67 21.28 -16.40
CA SER A 477 -12.85 20.67 -17.71
C SER A 477 -14.26 20.14 -17.99
N HIS A 478 -15.09 19.92 -16.97
CA HIS A 478 -16.44 19.34 -17.10
C HIS A 478 -17.52 20.17 -16.38
N HIS A 479 -18.64 20.43 -17.06
CA HIS A 479 -19.71 21.33 -16.59
C HIS A 479 -21.13 20.75 -16.71
N ASP A 480 -21.24 19.53 -17.20
CA ASP A 480 -22.45 18.76 -17.41
C ASP A 480 -23.07 18.25 -16.10
N LYS A 481 -24.36 17.90 -16.14
CA LYS A 481 -25.15 17.60 -14.93
C LYS A 481 -24.65 16.36 -14.20
N GLU A 482 -24.32 15.29 -14.92
CA GLU A 482 -23.76 14.06 -14.34
C GLU A 482 -22.39 14.31 -13.70
N ALA A 483 -21.55 15.12 -14.35
CA ALA A 483 -20.27 15.55 -13.80
C ALA A 483 -20.43 16.34 -12.48
N ARG A 484 -21.48 17.16 -12.34
CA ARG A 484 -21.78 17.87 -11.08
C ARG A 484 -22.17 16.92 -9.94
N GLU A 485 -22.97 15.90 -10.21
CA GLU A 485 -23.34 14.90 -9.20
C GLU A 485 -22.10 14.12 -8.72
N LEU A 486 -21.23 13.72 -9.65
CA LEU A 486 -19.95 13.09 -9.33
C LEU A 486 -19.02 14.02 -8.56
N GLN A 487 -18.91 15.29 -8.94
CA GLN A 487 -18.15 16.31 -8.21
C GLN A 487 -18.64 16.44 -6.76
N MET A 488 -19.95 16.46 -6.54
CA MET A 488 -20.52 16.53 -5.19
C MET A 488 -20.14 15.30 -4.36
N GLN A 489 -20.26 14.10 -4.93
CA GLN A 489 -19.91 12.85 -4.25
C GLN A 489 -18.42 12.78 -3.90
N VAL A 490 -17.55 13.12 -4.84
CA VAL A 490 -16.08 13.13 -4.63
C VAL A 490 -15.68 14.21 -3.64
N THR A 491 -16.21 15.43 -3.76
CA THR A 491 -15.96 16.52 -2.81
C THR A 491 -16.30 16.07 -1.38
N LYS A 492 -17.46 15.44 -1.20
CA LYS A 492 -17.88 14.90 0.09
C LYS A 492 -16.89 13.86 0.61
N ALA A 493 -16.47 12.90 -0.21
CA ALA A 493 -15.52 11.87 0.19
C ALA A 493 -14.16 12.46 0.60
N VAL A 494 -13.62 13.42 -0.16
CA VAL A 494 -12.33 14.06 0.15
C VAL A 494 -12.42 14.90 1.43
N VAL A 495 -13.52 15.63 1.63
CA VAL A 495 -13.76 16.41 2.85
C VAL A 495 -13.89 15.50 4.08
N GLU A 496 -14.47 14.31 3.93
CA GLU A 496 -14.51 13.29 5.00
C GLU A 496 -13.10 12.74 5.30
N CYS A 497 -12.27 12.46 4.29
CA CYS A 497 -10.87 12.08 4.51
C CYS A 497 -10.10 13.19 5.27
N TYR A 498 -10.31 14.45 4.91
CA TYR A 498 -9.73 15.60 5.61
C TYR A 498 -10.23 15.75 7.05
N ALA A 499 -11.52 15.50 7.30
CA ALA A 499 -12.12 15.66 8.63
C ALA A 499 -11.50 14.73 9.68
N GLU A 500 -11.07 13.54 9.27
CA GLU A 500 -10.43 12.53 10.13
C GLU A 500 -8.93 12.82 10.42
N LEU A 501 -8.32 13.79 9.74
CA LEU A 501 -6.91 14.15 9.97
C LEU A 501 -6.69 14.79 11.34
N SER A 502 -5.45 14.68 11.84
CA SER A 502 -4.98 15.43 13.02
C SER A 502 -5.00 16.94 12.76
N LEU A 503 -5.04 17.77 13.81
CA LEU A 503 -5.03 19.24 13.63
C LEU A 503 -3.76 19.73 12.92
N THR A 504 -2.62 19.08 13.17
CA THR A 504 -1.35 19.39 12.50
C THR A 504 -1.44 19.09 11.00
N ASP A 505 -1.96 17.93 10.62
CA ASP A 505 -2.10 17.54 9.21
C ASP A 505 -3.17 18.38 8.49
N LYS A 506 -4.26 18.74 9.19
CA LYS A 506 -5.26 19.69 8.68
C LYS A 506 -4.63 21.03 8.31
N ASN A 507 -3.70 21.52 9.12
CA ASN A 507 -2.95 22.75 8.84
C ASN A 507 -2.02 22.62 7.63
N GLN A 508 -1.38 21.47 7.44
CA GLN A 508 -0.57 21.21 6.24
C GLN A 508 -1.43 21.27 4.97
N VAL A 509 -2.62 20.64 4.99
CA VAL A 509 -3.56 20.70 3.85
C VAL A 509 -4.07 22.12 3.61
N ILE A 510 -4.45 22.88 4.65
CA ILE A 510 -4.87 24.29 4.51
C ILE A 510 -3.74 25.13 3.91
N SER A 511 -2.50 24.94 4.36
CA SER A 511 -1.34 25.63 3.81
C SER A 511 -1.14 25.29 2.32
N GLY A 512 -1.31 24.03 1.93
CA GLY A 512 -1.26 23.61 0.52
C GLY A 512 -2.37 24.24 -0.31
N VAL A 513 -3.60 24.29 0.22
CA VAL A 513 -4.76 24.94 -0.45
C VAL A 513 -4.51 26.42 -0.67
N LEU A 514 -3.99 27.13 0.33
CA LEU A 514 -3.65 28.55 0.24
C LEU A 514 -2.51 28.79 -0.77
N ALA A 515 -1.50 27.91 -0.80
CA ALA A 515 -0.41 28.00 -1.75
C ALA A 515 -0.87 27.77 -3.21
N SER A 516 -1.79 26.82 -3.43
CA SER A 516 -2.25 26.44 -4.78
C SER A 516 -3.38 27.33 -5.32
N TRP A 517 -4.30 27.79 -4.46
CA TRP A 517 -5.52 28.50 -4.87
C TRP A 517 -5.80 29.81 -4.12
N GLY A 518 -4.86 30.27 -3.28
CA GLY A 518 -4.96 31.54 -2.56
C GLY A 518 -6.10 31.60 -1.53
N GLY A 519 -6.46 32.82 -1.11
CA GLY A 519 -7.50 33.06 -0.10
C GLY A 519 -8.91 32.55 -0.48
N GLN A 520 -9.20 32.44 -1.78
CA GLN A 520 -10.47 31.90 -2.26
C GLN A 520 -10.56 30.37 -2.17
N GLY A 521 -9.42 29.67 -2.03
CA GLY A 521 -9.37 28.22 -1.88
C GLY A 521 -10.13 27.47 -2.98
N LEU A 522 -10.83 26.40 -2.59
CA LEU A 522 -11.56 25.54 -3.52
C LEU A 522 -12.79 26.24 -4.14
N CYS A 523 -13.38 27.21 -3.45
CA CYS A 523 -14.50 28.02 -3.95
C CYS A 523 -14.19 28.82 -5.23
N GLN A 524 -12.90 29.05 -5.52
CA GLN A 524 -12.47 29.69 -6.76
C GLN A 524 -12.87 28.85 -7.99
N ASN A 525 -12.68 27.52 -7.90
CA ASN A 525 -12.79 26.61 -9.04
C ASN A 525 -13.99 25.65 -8.94
N LEU A 526 -14.54 25.40 -7.75
CA LEU A 526 -15.64 24.45 -7.53
C LEU A 526 -16.99 25.16 -7.33
N GLN A 527 -17.85 25.12 -8.36
CA GLN A 527 -19.22 25.65 -8.28
C GLN A 527 -20.06 24.94 -7.21
N VAL A 528 -19.93 23.62 -7.10
CA VAL A 528 -20.66 22.78 -6.13
C VAL A 528 -20.35 23.19 -4.68
N VAL A 529 -19.14 23.68 -4.41
CA VAL A 529 -18.79 24.19 -3.09
C VAL A 529 -19.40 25.57 -2.87
N ARG A 530 -19.35 26.45 -3.88
CA ARG A 530 -19.92 27.80 -3.80
C ARG A 530 -21.43 27.77 -3.54
N GLU A 531 -22.13 26.81 -4.13
CA GLU A 531 -23.55 26.54 -3.90
C GLU A 531 -23.76 25.95 -2.50
N GLY A 532 -24.36 26.72 -1.59
CA GLY A 532 -24.64 26.27 -0.22
C GLY A 532 -23.57 26.64 0.82
N PHE A 533 -22.36 27.03 0.41
CA PHE A 533 -21.31 27.44 1.38
C PHE A 533 -21.77 28.55 2.33
N GLN A 534 -22.50 29.56 1.83
CA GLN A 534 -22.99 30.65 2.68
C GLN A 534 -23.98 30.16 3.76
N GLU A 535 -24.81 29.17 3.43
CA GLU A 535 -25.73 28.56 4.38
C GLU A 535 -24.97 27.75 5.43
N ASP A 536 -24.02 26.90 5.00
CA ASP A 536 -23.15 26.12 5.87
C ASP A 536 -22.33 27.00 6.82
N LEU A 537 -21.78 28.11 6.30
CA LEU A 537 -21.06 29.13 7.06
C LEU A 537 -21.96 29.72 8.15
N ASN A 538 -23.15 30.19 7.78
CA ASN A 538 -24.09 30.79 8.71
C ASN A 538 -24.55 29.78 9.78
N VAL A 539 -24.90 28.55 9.40
CA VAL A 539 -25.33 27.49 10.32
C VAL A 539 -24.22 27.15 11.31
N THR A 540 -22.99 26.96 10.82
CA THR A 540 -21.84 26.62 11.65
C THR A 540 -21.56 27.72 12.68
N PHE A 541 -21.49 28.98 12.26
CA PHE A 541 -21.23 30.08 13.18
C PHE A 541 -22.39 30.35 14.16
N ASN A 542 -23.63 30.11 13.75
CA ASN A 542 -24.78 30.14 14.66
C ASN A 542 -24.72 29.03 15.73
N GLN A 543 -24.08 27.90 15.45
CA GLN A 543 -23.86 26.83 16.45
C GLN A 543 -22.69 27.17 17.38
N ILE A 544 -21.58 27.67 16.84
CA ILE A 544 -20.39 28.07 17.59
C ILE A 544 -20.73 29.15 18.62
N THR A 545 -21.51 30.16 18.22
CA THR A 545 -21.92 31.25 19.11
C THR A 545 -22.86 30.82 20.24
N LYS A 546 -23.52 29.66 20.13
CA LYS A 546 -24.41 29.08 21.15
C LYS A 546 -23.72 28.10 22.10
N SER A 547 -22.50 27.65 21.81
CA SER A 547 -21.87 26.50 22.47
C SER A 547 -20.46 26.80 23.00
N VAL A 548 -20.32 27.89 23.76
CA VAL A 548 -19.04 28.32 24.37
C VAL A 548 -18.70 27.42 25.56
N SER A 549 -17.93 26.35 25.32
CA SER A 549 -17.39 25.41 26.32
C SER A 549 -16.11 24.75 25.77
N ASP A 550 -15.29 24.12 26.62
CA ASP A 550 -14.02 23.49 26.18
C ASP A 550 -14.24 22.31 25.22
N GLU A 551 -15.24 21.45 25.48
CA GLU A 551 -15.69 20.43 24.52
C GLU A 551 -16.32 21.04 23.26
N GLY A 552 -16.85 22.27 23.39
CA GLY A 552 -17.31 23.09 22.27
C GLY A 552 -16.15 23.59 21.40
N LEU A 553 -14.97 23.86 21.98
CA LEU A 553 -13.82 24.39 21.24
C LEU A 553 -13.29 23.39 20.21
N THR A 554 -13.09 22.12 20.58
CA THR A 554 -12.59 21.09 19.65
C THR A 554 -13.55 20.85 18.49
N ARG A 555 -14.86 20.83 18.78
CA ARG A 555 -15.91 20.73 17.75
C ARG A 555 -15.94 21.97 16.86
N ALA A 556 -15.84 23.17 17.43
CA ALA A 556 -15.80 24.43 16.69
C ALA A 556 -14.57 24.51 15.78
N VAL A 557 -13.39 24.12 16.28
CA VAL A 557 -12.17 24.01 15.48
C VAL A 557 -12.36 23.02 14.33
N ALA A 558 -12.92 21.83 14.57
CA ALA A 558 -13.17 20.88 13.48
C ALA A 558 -14.14 21.43 12.40
N SER A 559 -15.21 22.10 12.82
CA SER A 559 -16.17 22.73 11.91
C SER A 559 -15.56 23.89 11.12
N VAL A 560 -14.78 24.76 11.77
CA VAL A 560 -14.08 25.86 11.11
C VAL A 560 -12.99 25.33 10.18
N ALA A 561 -12.26 24.27 10.54
CA ALA A 561 -11.27 23.64 9.67
C ALA A 561 -11.88 23.22 8.32
N ARG A 562 -13.07 22.61 8.34
CA ARG A 562 -13.81 22.25 7.12
C ARG A 562 -14.16 23.48 6.28
N LEU A 563 -14.67 24.55 6.88
CA LEU A 563 -15.01 25.77 6.16
C LEU A 563 -13.77 26.48 5.60
N THR A 564 -12.69 26.52 6.38
CA THR A 564 -11.40 27.06 5.97
C THR A 564 -10.80 26.29 4.80
N LEU A 565 -10.93 24.97 4.75
CA LEU A 565 -10.50 24.18 3.59
C LEU A 565 -11.23 24.60 2.31
N LEU A 566 -12.55 24.86 2.41
CA LEU A 566 -13.40 25.17 1.26
C LEU A 566 -13.23 26.61 0.79
N TYR A 567 -13.32 27.58 1.71
CA TYR A 567 -13.16 29.01 1.43
C TYR A 567 -12.49 29.72 2.62
N PRO A 568 -11.14 29.79 2.63
CA PRO A 568 -10.38 30.38 3.71
C PRO A 568 -10.79 31.83 4.02
N GLU A 569 -10.80 32.70 3.01
CA GLU A 569 -11.08 34.14 3.15
C GLU A 569 -12.46 34.42 3.74
N ALA A 570 -13.53 33.86 3.17
CA ALA A 570 -14.88 34.08 3.68
C ALA A 570 -15.06 33.57 5.11
N THR A 571 -14.41 32.45 5.45
CA THR A 571 -14.42 31.90 6.80
C THR A 571 -13.74 32.86 7.78
N VAL A 572 -12.54 33.35 7.44
CA VAL A 572 -11.79 34.28 8.30
C VAL A 572 -12.52 35.62 8.44
N GLN A 573 -13.05 36.19 7.36
CA GLN A 573 -13.87 37.41 7.40
C GLN A 573 -15.07 37.26 8.35
N GLN A 574 -15.77 36.11 8.29
CA GLN A 574 -16.90 35.86 9.18
C GLN A 574 -16.48 35.74 10.65
N VAL A 575 -15.36 35.07 10.94
CA VAL A 575 -14.81 35.01 12.30
C VAL A 575 -14.46 36.41 12.81
N CYS A 576 -13.76 37.20 12.00
CA CYS A 576 -13.36 38.57 12.35
C CYS A 576 -14.58 39.45 12.61
N HIS A 577 -15.60 39.38 11.76
CA HIS A 577 -16.85 40.13 11.93
C HIS A 577 -17.56 39.75 13.25
N LEU A 578 -17.72 38.44 13.51
CA LEU A 578 -18.39 37.97 14.72
C LEU A 578 -17.60 38.26 15.99
N ALA A 579 -16.26 38.28 15.94
CA ALA A 579 -15.43 38.64 17.08
C ALA A 579 -15.65 40.10 17.51
N ALA A 580 -15.89 41.00 16.55
CA ALA A 580 -16.17 42.41 16.82
C ALA A 580 -17.61 42.64 17.31
N VAL A 581 -18.61 42.01 16.68
CA VAL A 581 -20.03 42.31 16.91
C VAL A 581 -20.67 41.48 18.02
N ASN A 582 -20.21 40.24 18.25
CA ASN A 582 -20.82 39.35 19.24
C ASN A 582 -20.16 39.53 20.62
N LEU A 583 -20.89 40.17 21.53
CA LEU A 583 -20.42 40.52 22.88
C LEU A 583 -19.89 39.29 23.64
N GLY A 584 -18.60 39.34 23.99
CA GLY A 584 -17.94 38.31 24.80
C GLY A 584 -17.43 37.08 24.04
N ALA A 585 -17.66 36.97 22.72
CA ALA A 585 -17.21 35.83 21.92
C ALA A 585 -15.78 35.96 21.37
N HIS A 586 -15.17 37.15 21.46
CA HIS A 586 -13.89 37.48 20.84
C HIS A 586 -12.74 36.54 21.27
N GLN A 587 -12.59 36.21 22.56
CA GLN A 587 -11.53 35.30 23.01
C GLN A 587 -11.70 33.88 22.44
N PHE A 588 -12.93 33.36 22.47
CA PHE A 588 -13.23 32.01 21.95
C PHE A 588 -12.99 31.93 20.44
N LEU A 589 -13.42 32.94 19.68
CA LEU A 589 -13.18 33.03 18.24
C LEU A 589 -11.69 33.22 17.91
N ALA A 590 -10.94 33.93 18.75
CA ALA A 590 -9.49 34.08 18.59
C ALA A 590 -8.77 32.75 18.81
N GLN A 591 -9.14 31.98 19.84
CA GLN A 591 -8.62 30.64 20.09
C GLN A 591 -8.88 29.70 18.91
N ILE A 592 -10.07 29.77 18.30
CA ILE A 592 -10.39 28.99 17.11
C ILE A 592 -9.45 29.35 15.95
N LEU A 593 -9.29 30.64 15.63
CA LEU A 593 -8.37 31.05 14.55
C LEU A 593 -6.92 30.64 14.86
N CYS A 594 -6.45 30.86 16.09
CA CYS A 594 -5.09 30.51 16.52
C CYS A 594 -4.79 29.00 16.43
N SER A 595 -5.81 28.14 16.29
CA SER A 595 -5.64 26.72 15.99
C SER A 595 -5.17 26.43 14.55
N PHE A 596 -5.15 27.47 13.69
CA PHE A 596 -4.80 27.38 12.27
C PHE A 596 -3.60 28.26 11.88
N PRO A 597 -2.36 27.92 12.30
CA PRO A 597 -1.16 28.67 11.92
C PRO A 597 -0.98 28.85 10.41
N ALA A 598 -1.53 27.94 9.58
CA ALA A 598 -1.50 28.07 8.12
C ALA A 598 -2.14 29.38 7.60
N LEU A 599 -3.01 30.02 8.39
CA LEU A 599 -3.66 31.29 8.04
C LEU A 599 -2.71 32.49 8.09
N SER A 600 -1.50 32.37 8.63
CA SER A 600 -0.45 33.40 8.50
C SER A 600 0.13 33.50 7.08
N PHE A 601 -0.61 33.02 6.09
CA PHE A 601 -0.26 33.04 4.67
C PHE A 601 -0.15 34.47 4.14
N LEU A 602 0.94 34.74 3.43
CA LEU A 602 1.21 36.02 2.77
C LEU A 602 0.69 35.96 1.34
N GLU A 603 -0.28 36.81 1.01
CA GLU A 603 -0.85 36.85 -0.34
C GLU A 603 0.09 37.56 -1.31
N SER A 604 0.46 36.87 -2.38
CA SER A 604 1.26 37.39 -3.49
C SER A 604 0.37 38.05 -4.54
N HIS A 605 -0.36 39.13 -4.20
CA HIS A 605 -1.21 39.79 -5.20
C HIS A 605 -0.49 40.95 -5.91
N GLU A 606 -0.58 40.99 -7.25
CA GLU A 606 0.05 41.94 -8.19
C GLU A 606 -0.48 43.41 -8.11
N GLY A 607 -0.99 43.85 -6.97
CA GLY A 607 -1.38 45.26 -6.75
C GLY A 607 -0.19 46.13 -6.34
N PRO A 608 -0.25 47.48 -6.44
CA PRO A 608 0.81 48.38 -5.98
C PRO A 608 1.00 48.41 -4.45
N GLY A 609 0.41 47.47 -3.70
CA GLY A 609 0.49 47.33 -2.26
C GLY A 609 1.33 46.11 -1.90
N ARG A 610 2.22 46.28 -0.92
CA ARG A 610 3.08 45.22 -0.34
C ARG A 610 2.28 43.97 0.05
N PRO A 611 2.94 42.79 0.12
CA PRO A 611 2.29 41.56 0.60
C PRO A 611 1.64 41.82 1.98
N ARG A 612 0.34 41.52 2.07
CA ARG A 612 -0.43 41.54 3.31
C ARG A 612 -0.77 40.09 3.67
N SER A 613 -0.84 39.77 4.95
CA SER A 613 -1.33 38.47 5.38
C SER A 613 -2.84 38.39 5.19
N LEU A 614 -3.34 37.18 4.88
CA LEU A 614 -4.76 36.92 4.67
C LEU A 614 -5.61 37.43 5.85
N VAL A 615 -5.18 37.14 7.08
CA VAL A 615 -5.88 37.54 8.31
C VAL A 615 -5.98 39.06 8.44
N VAL A 616 -4.91 39.80 8.16
CA VAL A 616 -4.90 41.28 8.26
C VAL A 616 -5.83 41.90 7.21
N ARG A 617 -5.80 41.39 5.97
CA ARG A 617 -6.73 41.83 4.93
C ARG A 617 -8.18 41.57 5.34
N CYS A 618 -8.48 40.37 5.84
CA CYS A 618 -9.83 40.02 6.28
C CYS A 618 -10.31 40.90 7.45
N LEU A 619 -9.43 41.24 8.41
CA LEU A 619 -9.74 42.17 9.50
C LEU A 619 -10.08 43.57 8.98
N GLU A 620 -9.30 44.08 8.04
CA GLU A 620 -9.52 45.39 7.40
C GLU A 620 -10.86 45.42 6.64
N GLU A 621 -11.14 44.41 5.82
CA GLU A 621 -12.36 44.35 5.01
C GLU A 621 -13.63 44.07 5.83
N ALA A 622 -13.55 43.17 6.82
CA ALA A 622 -14.71 42.71 7.57
C ALA A 622 -15.11 43.64 8.72
N VAL A 623 -14.15 44.31 9.35
CA VAL A 623 -14.37 45.04 10.61
C VAL A 623 -14.01 46.52 10.51
N TRP A 624 -12.89 46.85 9.87
CA TRP A 624 -12.39 48.22 9.90
C TRP A 624 -13.33 49.21 9.19
N GLY A 625 -13.64 50.33 9.83
CA GLY A 625 -14.61 51.32 9.34
C GLY A 625 -16.09 50.92 9.50
N LYS A 626 -16.39 49.74 10.06
CA LYS A 626 -17.76 49.26 10.34
C LYS A 626 -18.09 49.19 11.83
N LEU A 627 -17.12 49.49 12.70
CA LEU A 627 -17.30 49.60 14.15
C LEU A 627 -18.16 50.82 14.47
N SER A 628 -19.24 50.62 15.21
CA SER A 628 -20.26 51.64 15.48
C SER A 628 -20.38 52.01 16.96
N THR A 629 -19.88 51.14 17.85
CA THR A 629 -19.95 51.34 19.30
C THR A 629 -18.59 51.16 19.97
N ALA A 630 -18.36 51.88 21.07
CA ALA A 630 -17.15 51.74 21.89
C ALA A 630 -16.94 50.31 22.42
N ARG A 631 -18.01 49.50 22.55
CA ARG A 631 -17.90 48.09 22.94
C ARG A 631 -17.34 47.23 21.82
N GLU A 632 -17.78 47.46 20.58
CA GLU A 632 -17.23 46.76 19.40
C GLU A 632 -15.75 47.11 19.20
N GLU A 633 -15.37 48.39 19.42
CA GLU A 633 -13.98 48.84 19.39
C GLU A 633 -13.11 48.14 20.44
N GLU A 634 -13.57 48.08 21.69
CA GLU A 634 -12.85 47.36 22.77
C GLU A 634 -12.72 45.86 22.49
N GLN A 635 -13.77 45.22 21.95
CA GLN A 635 -13.70 43.81 21.57
C GLN A 635 -12.73 43.56 20.42
N PHE A 636 -12.73 44.43 19.41
CA PHE A 636 -11.78 44.36 18.31
C PHE A 636 -10.34 44.51 18.81
N LEU A 637 -10.09 45.44 19.74
CA LEU A 637 -8.79 45.60 20.39
C LEU A 637 -8.35 44.33 21.12
N GLN A 638 -9.23 43.74 21.93
CA GLN A 638 -8.93 42.51 22.67
C GLN A 638 -8.70 41.31 21.72
N PHE A 639 -9.48 41.21 20.65
CA PHE A 639 -9.33 40.20 19.62
C PHE A 639 -7.99 40.34 18.89
N LEU A 640 -7.66 41.53 18.39
CA LEU A 640 -6.41 41.80 17.70
C LEU A 640 -5.20 41.58 18.63
N ALA A 641 -5.29 42.02 19.88
CA ALA A 641 -4.27 41.76 20.89
C ALA A 641 -4.00 40.26 21.05
N PHE A 642 -5.06 39.43 21.11
CA PHE A 642 -4.94 37.98 21.23
C PHE A 642 -4.24 37.36 20.01
N LEU A 643 -4.60 37.77 18.78
CA LEU A 643 -4.00 37.26 17.54
C LEU A 643 -2.50 37.59 17.41
N MET A 644 -2.04 38.64 18.09
CA MET A 644 -0.64 39.06 18.11
C MET A 644 0.18 38.47 19.27
N GLN A 645 -0.45 37.76 20.22
CA GLN A 645 0.28 37.18 21.35
C GLN A 645 1.20 36.05 20.88
N PRO A 646 2.47 36.02 21.35
CA PRO A 646 3.38 34.91 21.10
C PRO A 646 2.94 33.69 21.93
N GLY A 647 2.30 32.72 21.27
CA GLY A 647 1.99 31.41 21.85
C GLY A 647 3.12 30.40 21.66
N SER A 648 2.78 29.11 21.62
CA SER A 648 3.72 28.03 21.24
C SER A 648 4.03 27.97 19.73
N ALA A 649 3.31 28.74 18.92
CA ALA A 649 3.46 28.87 17.47
C ALA A 649 3.65 30.35 17.08
N THR A 650 4.04 30.60 15.82
CA THR A 650 4.11 31.96 15.27
C THR A 650 2.74 32.65 15.35
N PRO A 651 2.68 33.92 15.78
CA PRO A 651 1.42 34.64 15.88
C PRO A 651 0.78 34.80 14.50
N LEU A 652 -0.56 34.76 14.44
CA LEU A 652 -1.30 34.90 13.19
C LEU A 652 -1.18 36.28 12.57
N VAL A 653 -0.98 37.30 13.40
CA VAL A 653 -0.76 38.68 13.00
C VAL A 653 0.50 39.18 13.68
N SER A 654 1.44 39.72 12.91
CA SER A 654 2.62 40.33 13.51
C SER A 654 2.31 41.76 14.03
N PRO A 655 2.93 42.19 15.15
CA PRO A 655 2.88 43.57 15.62
C PRO A 655 3.19 44.62 14.53
N ALA A 656 4.16 44.29 13.66
CA ALA A 656 4.57 45.15 12.55
C ALA A 656 3.49 45.28 11.46
N GLU A 657 2.77 44.19 11.15
CA GLU A 657 1.66 44.22 10.19
C GLU A 657 0.47 45.00 10.74
N ALA A 658 0.08 44.77 12.01
CA ALA A 658 -1.00 45.50 12.65
C ALA A 658 -0.73 47.02 12.65
N THR A 659 0.51 47.43 12.94
CA THR A 659 0.92 48.84 12.90
C THR A 659 0.82 49.43 11.48
N LYS A 660 1.22 48.67 10.46
CA LYS A 660 1.14 49.12 9.05
C LYS A 660 -0.30 49.24 8.56
N ALA A 661 -1.19 48.35 8.99
CA ALA A 661 -2.57 48.30 8.53
C ALA A 661 -3.48 49.28 9.28
N PHE A 662 -3.43 49.28 10.62
CA PHE A 662 -4.43 49.96 11.46
C PHE A 662 -3.93 51.21 12.16
N VAL A 663 -2.62 51.52 12.10
CA VAL A 663 -2.04 52.69 12.79
C VAL A 663 -1.52 53.70 11.77
N LEU A 664 -0.48 53.36 11.02
CA LEU A 664 0.21 54.30 10.12
C LEU A 664 -0.70 55.07 9.14
N PRO A 665 -1.72 54.45 8.51
CA PRO A 665 -2.59 55.18 7.57
C PRO A 665 -3.46 56.25 8.23
N TYR A 666 -3.71 56.13 9.54
CA TYR A 666 -4.71 56.90 10.30
C TYR A 666 -4.09 57.87 11.32
N LEU A 667 -2.75 57.91 11.45
CA LEU A 667 -2.03 58.90 12.26
C LEU A 667 -1.96 60.28 11.57
N LYS A 668 -3.12 60.82 11.20
CA LYS A 668 -3.31 62.19 10.70
C LYS A 668 -4.38 62.85 11.54
N SER A 669 -4.21 64.15 11.84
CA SER A 669 -5.06 64.90 12.76
C SER A 669 -6.56 64.87 12.43
N ASP A 670 -6.92 64.64 11.16
CA ASP A 670 -8.31 64.66 10.68
C ASP A 670 -8.94 63.26 10.51
N SER A 671 -8.27 62.19 10.97
CA SER A 671 -8.81 60.83 10.83
C SER A 671 -9.84 60.53 11.93
N PRO A 672 -11.05 60.04 11.57
CA PRO A 672 -12.05 59.64 12.57
C PRO A 672 -11.64 58.40 13.39
N GLN A 673 -10.66 57.62 12.92
CA GLN A 673 -10.18 56.41 13.62
C GLN A 673 -8.94 56.66 14.48
N ILE A 674 -8.51 57.91 14.65
CA ILE A 674 -7.22 58.21 15.30
C ILE A 674 -7.11 57.67 16.73
N GLU A 675 -8.19 57.76 17.52
CA GLU A 675 -8.22 57.27 18.89
C GLU A 675 -8.01 55.76 18.95
N LEU A 676 -8.79 55.00 18.16
CA LEU A 676 -8.66 53.55 18.04
C LEU A 676 -7.27 53.15 17.54
N SER A 677 -6.72 53.85 16.56
CA SER A 677 -5.35 53.61 16.05
C SER A 677 -4.28 53.82 17.13
N LEU A 678 -4.44 54.82 18.01
CA LEU A 678 -3.52 55.04 19.14
C LEU A 678 -3.69 53.97 20.22
N GLN A 679 -4.91 53.51 20.49
CA GLN A 679 -5.16 52.39 21.41
C GLN A 679 -4.55 51.08 20.90
N ILE A 680 -4.66 50.80 19.59
CA ILE A 680 -3.97 49.68 18.95
C ILE A 680 -2.47 49.82 19.12
N LEU A 681 -1.90 51.00 18.83
CA LEU A 681 -0.45 51.23 18.99
C LEU A 681 0.01 50.98 20.43
N SER A 682 -0.76 51.43 21.43
CA SER A 682 -0.47 51.15 22.84
C SER A 682 -0.43 49.65 23.12
N LYS A 683 -1.42 48.91 22.62
CA LYS A 683 -1.50 47.45 22.78
C LYS A 683 -0.36 46.72 22.09
N VAL A 684 0.01 47.14 20.87
CA VAL A 684 1.12 46.55 20.11
C VAL A 684 2.46 46.76 20.84
N LEU A 685 2.67 47.92 21.48
CA LEU A 685 3.87 48.22 22.26
C LEU A 685 3.98 47.40 23.56
N GLU A 686 2.85 46.94 24.11
CA GLU A 686 2.82 46.07 25.30
C GLU A 686 3.24 44.62 24.99
N ILE A 687 3.32 44.21 23.71
CA ILE A 687 3.64 42.84 23.31
C ILE A 687 5.16 42.60 23.39
N PRO A 688 5.63 41.57 24.11
CA PRO A 688 7.04 41.26 24.21
C PRO A 688 7.62 40.83 22.85
N SER A 689 8.80 41.34 22.50
CA SER A 689 9.50 40.92 21.29
C SER A 689 10.20 39.57 21.52
N CYS A 690 9.77 38.53 20.83
CA CYS A 690 10.35 37.17 20.91
C CYS A 690 11.50 36.92 19.91
N SER A 691 11.92 37.94 19.16
CA SER A 691 12.95 37.88 18.10
C SER A 691 14.17 38.72 18.50
N GLU A 692 15.37 38.33 18.04
CA GLU A 692 16.61 39.12 18.22
C GLU A 692 16.48 40.55 17.69
N GLU A 693 15.65 40.75 16.65
CA GLU A 693 15.28 42.07 16.15
C GLU A 693 13.87 42.47 16.59
N HIS A 694 13.75 43.67 17.18
CA HIS A 694 12.47 44.23 17.59
C HIS A 694 11.57 44.50 16.36
N TRP A 695 10.29 44.11 16.42
CA TRP A 695 9.32 44.21 15.31
C TRP A 695 9.19 45.62 14.72
N ILE A 696 9.51 46.65 15.52
CA ILE A 696 9.46 48.07 15.13
C ILE A 696 10.38 48.39 13.94
N LYS A 697 11.48 47.65 13.78
CA LYS A 697 12.36 47.79 12.60
C LYS A 697 11.62 47.43 11.31
N SER A 698 10.71 46.47 11.39
CA SER A 698 9.91 45.99 10.25
C SER A 698 8.69 46.86 9.96
N CYS A 699 8.37 47.88 10.78
CA CYS A 699 7.13 48.67 10.69
C CYS A 699 7.30 50.11 10.18
N HIS A 700 8.41 50.46 9.52
CA HIS A 700 8.74 51.85 9.14
C HIS A 700 8.79 52.80 10.35
N PRO A 701 9.82 52.68 11.20
CA PRO A 701 9.86 53.39 12.48
C PRO A 701 9.90 54.92 12.31
N PHE A 702 10.55 55.44 11.27
CA PHE A 702 10.64 56.88 11.04
C PHE A 702 9.29 57.52 10.69
N PRO A 703 8.50 57.00 9.71
CA PRO A 703 7.14 57.46 9.48
C PRO A 703 6.25 57.42 10.72
N LEU A 704 6.35 56.36 11.54
CA LEU A 704 5.58 56.24 12.77
C LEU A 704 5.92 57.36 13.76
N LEU A 705 7.22 57.54 14.06
CA LEU A 705 7.71 58.58 14.98
C LEU A 705 7.35 59.98 14.48
N LEU A 706 7.55 60.26 13.19
CA LEU A 706 7.24 61.56 12.60
C LEU A 706 5.75 61.89 12.73
N SER A 707 4.87 60.94 12.45
CA SER A 707 3.42 61.14 12.57
C SER A 707 2.99 61.36 14.01
N LEU A 708 3.53 60.61 14.97
CA LEU A 708 3.28 60.82 16.39
C LEU A 708 3.77 62.20 16.87
N CYS A 709 4.97 62.62 16.47
CA CYS A 709 5.50 63.95 16.78
C CYS A 709 4.64 65.07 16.20
N LYS A 710 4.13 64.91 14.97
CA LYS A 710 3.21 65.87 14.34
C LYS A 710 1.88 65.96 15.09
N LEU A 711 1.32 64.82 15.50
CA LEU A 711 0.11 64.78 16.30
C LEU A 711 0.31 65.47 17.65
N LEU A 712 1.38 65.10 18.37
CA LEU A 712 1.71 65.72 19.64
C LEU A 712 1.94 67.23 19.49
N HIS A 713 2.65 67.67 18.45
CA HIS A 713 2.80 69.09 18.13
C HIS A 713 1.45 69.78 17.90
N GLY A 714 0.58 69.18 17.07
CA GLY A 714 -0.78 69.69 16.81
C GLY A 714 -1.64 69.80 18.07
N TYR A 715 -1.55 68.86 19.00
CA TYR A 715 -2.24 68.96 20.29
C TYR A 715 -1.60 70.01 21.21
N THR A 716 -0.27 70.13 21.25
CA THR A 716 0.39 71.18 22.06
C THR A 716 0.04 72.60 21.62
N THR A 717 -0.26 72.81 20.32
CA THR A 717 -0.75 74.11 19.84
C THR A 717 -2.15 74.49 20.35
N TYR A 718 -2.99 73.53 20.78
CA TYR A 718 -4.27 73.81 21.45
C TYR A 718 -4.09 74.22 22.93
N TRP A 719 -3.01 73.76 23.58
CA TRP A 719 -2.68 74.12 24.96
C TRP A 719 -1.95 75.46 25.07
N HIS A 720 -1.36 75.94 23.98
CA HIS A 720 -0.88 77.31 23.88
C HIS A 720 -2.08 78.25 23.69
N GLN A 721 -2.53 78.90 24.77
CA GLN A 721 -3.46 80.03 24.70
C GLN A 721 -3.04 80.98 23.56
N PRO A 722 -3.95 81.39 22.65
CA PRO A 722 -3.64 82.47 21.74
C PRO A 722 -3.38 83.71 22.59
N ARG A 723 -2.21 84.33 22.41
CA ARG A 723 -1.79 85.54 23.13
C ARG A 723 -2.62 86.80 22.77
N GLU A 724 -3.73 86.60 22.07
CA GLU A 724 -4.68 87.64 21.66
C GLU A 724 -6.11 87.18 21.98
N GLN A 725 -6.42 87.07 23.28
CA GLN A 725 -7.81 87.22 23.71
C GLN A 725 -8.16 88.71 23.60
N LEU A 726 -8.82 89.09 22.51
CA LEU A 726 -9.75 90.23 22.54
C LEU A 726 -10.78 89.91 23.63
N PHE A 727 -10.73 90.65 24.73
CA PHE A 727 -11.76 90.63 25.76
C PHE A 727 -13.13 90.80 25.09
N PRO A 728 -14.15 89.96 25.40
CA PRO A 728 -15.50 90.26 24.96
C PRO A 728 -15.95 91.54 25.66
N SER A 729 -16.26 92.59 24.88
CA SER A 729 -16.90 93.79 25.43
C SER A 729 -18.26 93.41 26.03
N LEU A 730 -18.52 93.94 27.22
CA LEU A 730 -19.67 93.66 28.08
C LEU A 730 -21.01 94.21 27.55
N GLU A 731 -21.21 94.24 26.24
CA GLU A 731 -22.41 94.72 25.57
C GLU A 731 -22.79 93.76 24.46
N THR A 732 -23.54 92.71 24.81
CA THR A 732 -24.59 92.06 24.00
C THR A 732 -25.08 90.82 24.76
N LYS A 733 -25.73 91.06 25.90
CA LYS A 733 -26.86 90.23 26.30
C LYS A 733 -28.04 90.75 25.48
N ASP A 734 -28.37 90.05 24.40
CA ASP A 734 -29.74 89.85 23.88
C ASP A 734 -29.64 89.35 22.43
N LEU A 735 -29.69 88.02 22.28
CA LEU A 735 -30.53 87.25 21.32
C LEU A 735 -30.22 85.75 21.42
#